data_AF-E4YMP9-F1
#
_entry.id   AF-E4YMP9-F1
#
_cell.length_a   1.000
_cell.length_b   1.000
_cell.length_c   1.000
_cell.angle_alpha   90.00
_cell.angle_beta   90.00
_cell.angle_gamma   90.00
#
_symmetry.space_group_name_H-M   'P 1'
#
loop_
_entity.id
_entity.type
_entity.pdbx_description
1 polymer ?
#
loop_
_entity_poly.entity_id
_entity_poly.type
_entity_poly.pdbx_seq_one_letter_code
_entity_poly.pdbx_strand_id
1 'polypeptide(L)'
;MLTEFCFLAALTLNEDEREILRGVIDDWVKCFLPKLERESTRAEKCRLIASVERQEFEDDGNAAEWRFCKFVGKTGILFDDEKDELEKFKITTFQKKILRRNPSLENLLINRNEIKEESGFWKLNDELEKKKISEGGEAVIFTEKFGSLEAAVRIHIFDSFLFTTKFGANELKWKTNLISDFEKAEDKYGDDKEVVPIDENVVHNFANIELFHFDDKDEEDCLGWITILEKCDENVRTGLKNENLNLEERKKIAIGLENGFNYLEKVGILHFDKKLENFLLLGGVAKICDFGLVEELTGRKSYRQMGYCRKGGKYRDSAALFSGSPGFSNQSQLTVNTGEKHWKNYFCFLFCDWRTSWSLLYRPIDENERKKIDKIIQDCNIQHINDRCHVILDITKIVSLKNASGSFVFDDPNLTKSCQMSSLKQKMTKLENFDFQNLTLNVFDQKWSNLCVPISVTTLLRFSIKNDLSFEDEFNYFTFDKILTNLTMIVYPRSLAGLNLNPKKEENDFQMNDVETLLERICKKTYLRESGWEIVRTQCWLKPAESTCEYKKVTLNHNFVFSRPLTVTGAYFLPARTINGVFYMLPSGANRRRRNSVTHRLKKLLVWTTCTSTWTDEFDVDNYDSPFSQFDDIRTIQNFRN
;
A
#
# COMPACT_ATOMS: atom_id res chain seq x y z
N MET A 1 2.80 20.41 -37.42
CA MET A 1 2.60 19.41 -36.35
C MET A 1 3.72 18.38 -36.22
N LEU A 2 4.18 17.66 -37.27
CA LEU A 2 5.16 16.56 -37.08
C LEU A 2 6.62 17.01 -36.80
N THR A 3 7.04 18.20 -37.25
CA THR A 3 8.41 18.71 -37.06
C THR A 3 8.62 19.43 -35.74
N GLU A 4 7.58 19.99 -35.14
CA GLU A 4 7.69 20.81 -33.92
C GLU A 4 7.82 19.96 -32.65
N PHE A 5 7.26 18.74 -32.65
CA PHE A 5 7.43 17.79 -31.55
C PHE A 5 8.86 17.23 -31.39
N CYS A 6 9.74 17.45 -32.38
CA CYS A 6 11.16 17.09 -32.25
C CYS A 6 11.83 17.80 -31.07
N PHE A 7 11.26 18.91 -30.60
CA PHE A 7 11.76 19.68 -29.46
C PHE A 7 11.31 19.16 -28.09
N LEU A 8 10.39 18.20 -28.02
CA LEU A 8 9.79 17.78 -26.74
C LEU A 8 10.80 17.22 -25.74
N ALA A 9 11.88 16.58 -26.21
CA ALA A 9 12.94 16.06 -25.36
C ALA A 9 14.09 17.06 -25.13
N ALA A 10 14.03 18.27 -25.71
CA ALA A 10 15.08 19.25 -25.56
C ALA A 10 15.03 19.90 -24.17
N LEU A 11 16.16 19.88 -23.46
CA LEU A 11 16.28 20.53 -22.14
C LEU A 11 16.37 22.05 -22.23
N THR A 12 16.74 22.59 -23.39
CA THR A 12 16.87 24.03 -23.61
C THR A 12 16.21 24.41 -24.93
N LEU A 13 15.20 25.28 -24.85
CA LEU A 13 14.51 25.90 -25.97
C LEU A 13 14.48 27.41 -25.77
N ASN A 14 14.47 28.18 -26.85
CA ASN A 14 14.20 29.62 -26.77
C ASN A 14 12.69 29.89 -26.59
N GLU A 15 12.33 31.15 -26.33
CA GLU A 15 10.93 31.53 -26.02
C GLU A 15 9.97 31.19 -27.16
N ASP A 16 10.31 31.53 -28.41
CA ASP A 16 9.49 31.23 -29.60
C ASP A 16 9.27 29.72 -29.78
N GLU A 17 10.33 28.91 -29.60
CA GLU A 17 10.25 27.45 -29.67
C GLU A 17 9.34 26.85 -28.60
N ARG A 18 9.39 27.39 -27.37
CA ARG A 18 8.50 26.97 -26.27
C ARG A 18 7.05 27.32 -26.57
N GLU A 19 6.78 28.52 -27.06
CA GLU A 19 5.41 28.95 -27.42
C GLU A 19 4.83 28.08 -28.53
N ILE A 20 5.61 27.78 -29.57
CA ILE A 20 5.20 26.87 -30.65
C ILE A 20 4.91 25.48 -30.09
N LEU A 21 5.81 24.92 -29.27
CA LEU A 21 5.63 23.58 -28.70
C LEU A 21 4.39 23.50 -27.78
N ARG A 22 4.15 24.52 -26.96
CA ARG A 22 2.93 24.62 -26.14
C ARG A 22 1.68 24.65 -27.01
N GLY A 23 1.65 25.46 -28.07
CA GLY A 23 0.51 25.51 -28.98
C GLY A 23 0.20 24.15 -29.61
N VAL A 24 1.23 23.41 -30.00
CA VAL A 24 1.10 22.07 -30.56
C VAL A 24 0.62 21.05 -29.51
N ILE A 25 1.12 21.10 -28.29
CA ILE A 25 0.62 20.26 -27.18
C ILE A 25 -0.84 20.59 -26.88
N ASP A 26 -1.20 21.87 -26.80
CA ASP A 26 -2.56 22.31 -26.50
C ASP A 26 -3.56 21.85 -27.55
N ASP A 27 -3.17 21.87 -28.83
CA ASP A 27 -3.98 21.32 -29.92
C ASP A 27 -4.13 19.80 -29.81
N TRP A 28 -3.06 19.09 -29.43
CA TRP A 28 -3.14 17.65 -29.13
C TRP A 28 -4.07 17.38 -27.94
N VAL A 29 -3.97 18.14 -26.84
CA VAL A 29 -4.83 18.01 -25.64
C VAL A 29 -6.30 18.20 -26.01
N LYS A 30 -6.64 19.20 -26.82
CA LYS A 30 -8.03 19.43 -27.31
C LYS A 30 -8.60 18.20 -28.02
N CYS A 31 -7.78 17.50 -28.81
CA CYS A 31 -8.18 16.30 -29.52
C CYS A 31 -8.15 15.04 -28.64
N PHE A 32 -7.29 15.01 -27.62
CA PHE A 32 -7.05 13.83 -26.79
C PHE A 32 -8.05 13.73 -25.64
N LEU A 33 -8.34 14.81 -24.91
CA LEU A 33 -9.25 14.81 -23.75
C LEU A 33 -10.64 14.22 -24.07
N PRO A 34 -11.29 14.52 -25.21
CA PRO A 34 -12.60 13.95 -25.53
C PRO A 34 -12.60 12.43 -25.73
N LYS A 35 -11.42 11.79 -25.90
CA LYS A 35 -11.29 10.33 -26.02
C LYS A 35 -11.32 9.63 -24.66
N LEU A 36 -11.14 10.37 -23.56
CA LEU A 36 -11.10 9.82 -22.22
C LEU A 36 -12.51 9.74 -21.66
N GLU A 37 -12.93 8.53 -21.28
CA GLU A 37 -14.18 8.29 -20.58
C GLU A 37 -13.91 7.39 -19.36
N ARG A 38 -14.56 7.70 -18.25
CA ARG A 38 -14.46 6.95 -17.00
C ARG A 38 -15.80 6.89 -16.28
N GLU A 39 -16.01 5.84 -15.49
CA GLU A 39 -17.07 5.81 -14.47
C GLU A 39 -16.54 6.23 -13.10
N SER A 40 -17.43 6.71 -12.23
CA SER A 40 -17.11 6.93 -10.82
C SER A 40 -18.25 6.45 -9.94
N THR A 41 -17.89 5.79 -8.84
CA THR A 41 -18.84 5.34 -7.82
C THR A 41 -18.91 6.30 -6.63
N ARG A 42 -18.06 7.33 -6.60
CA ARG A 42 -18.04 8.34 -5.56
C ARG A 42 -19.20 9.34 -5.69
N ALA A 43 -19.52 10.00 -4.58
CA ALA A 43 -20.54 11.05 -4.51
C ALA A 43 -19.89 12.44 -4.34
N GLU A 44 -20.68 13.52 -4.48
CA GLU A 44 -20.20 14.91 -4.29
C GLU A 44 -19.51 15.12 -2.92
N LYS A 45 -20.00 14.47 -1.85
CA LYS A 45 -19.34 14.48 -0.53
C LYS A 45 -17.90 13.94 -0.60
N CYS A 46 -17.67 12.87 -1.37
CA CYS A 46 -16.33 12.31 -1.54
C CYS A 46 -15.40 13.26 -2.30
N ARG A 47 -15.92 13.97 -3.31
CA ARG A 47 -15.17 14.99 -4.05
C ARG A 47 -14.78 16.16 -3.17
N LEU A 48 -15.70 16.58 -2.29
CA LEU A 48 -15.44 17.65 -1.34
C LEU A 48 -14.31 17.27 -0.38
N ILE A 49 -14.35 16.06 0.22
CA ILE A 49 -13.25 15.54 1.05
C ILE A 49 -11.93 15.49 0.25
N ALA A 50 -11.95 14.93 -0.96
CA ALA A 50 -10.76 14.85 -1.81
C ALA A 50 -10.20 16.23 -2.21
N SER A 51 -11.04 17.26 -2.29
CA SER A 51 -10.60 18.64 -2.55
C SER A 51 -9.88 19.27 -1.35
N VAL A 52 -10.20 18.85 -0.12
CA VAL A 52 -9.49 19.27 1.09
C VAL A 52 -8.08 18.69 1.11
N GLU A 53 -7.92 17.43 0.71
CA GLU A 53 -6.59 16.77 0.58
C GLU A 53 -5.63 17.47 -0.39
N ARG A 54 -6.15 18.30 -1.30
CA ARG A 54 -5.36 19.07 -2.28
C ARG A 54 -5.08 20.50 -1.82
N GLN A 55 -5.61 20.93 -0.67
CA GLN A 55 -5.34 22.24 -0.11
C GLN A 55 -3.95 22.27 0.51
N GLU A 56 -3.30 23.42 0.36
CA GLU A 56 -2.15 23.79 1.18
C GLU A 56 -2.68 24.31 2.51
N PHE A 57 -2.05 23.88 3.59
CA PHE A 57 -2.37 24.27 4.96
C PHE A 57 -1.35 25.30 5.44
N GLU A 58 -1.74 26.16 6.36
CA GLU A 58 -0.81 27.10 7.01
C GLU A 58 0.24 26.34 7.83
N ASP A 59 -0.17 25.26 8.50
CA ASP A 59 0.71 24.28 9.11
C ASP A 59 0.61 22.95 8.35
N ASP A 60 1.71 22.54 7.71
CA ASP A 60 1.78 21.28 6.97
C ASP A 60 1.43 20.06 7.86
N GLY A 61 1.68 20.14 9.18
CA GLY A 61 1.32 19.10 10.15
C GLY A 61 -0.19 18.86 10.28
N ASN A 62 -1.01 19.86 9.96
CA ASN A 62 -2.46 19.71 9.94
C ASN A 62 -2.90 18.62 8.95
N ALA A 63 -2.09 18.31 7.92
CA ALA A 63 -2.38 17.25 6.96
C ALA A 63 -2.49 15.85 7.59
N ALA A 64 -1.68 15.59 8.62
CA ALA A 64 -1.72 14.35 9.39
C ALA A 64 -2.82 14.37 10.46
N GLU A 65 -3.14 15.54 11.02
CA GLU A 65 -4.05 15.68 12.16
C GLU A 65 -5.52 15.81 11.79
N TRP A 66 -5.87 16.42 10.64
CA TRP A 66 -7.27 16.69 10.34
C TRP A 66 -8.09 15.42 10.09
N ARG A 67 -9.31 15.43 10.62
CA ARG A 67 -10.26 14.29 10.66
C ARG A 67 -11.65 14.69 10.26
N PHE A 68 -12.03 15.94 10.54
CA PHE A 68 -13.28 16.51 10.09
C PHE A 68 -13.04 17.80 9.34
N CYS A 69 -13.97 18.13 8.45
CA CYS A 69 -14.02 19.43 7.81
C CYS A 69 -15.45 19.96 7.81
N LYS A 70 -15.60 21.28 7.83
CA LYS A 70 -16.89 21.97 7.75
C LYS A 70 -16.77 23.18 6.83
N PHE A 71 -17.81 23.42 6.04
CA PHE A 71 -17.86 24.56 5.12
C PHE A 71 -18.95 25.53 5.59
N VAL A 72 -18.59 26.78 5.86
CA VAL A 72 -19.48 27.83 6.36
C VAL A 72 -19.30 29.08 5.50
N GLY A 73 -20.29 29.38 4.65
CA GLY A 73 -20.23 30.52 3.74
C GLY A 73 -19.06 30.44 2.76
N LYS A 74 -18.00 31.21 2.99
CA LYS A 74 -16.79 31.27 2.13
C LYS A 74 -15.56 30.60 2.77
N THR A 75 -15.73 29.97 3.93
CA THR A 75 -14.64 29.45 4.76
C THR A 75 -14.81 27.94 4.95
N GLY A 76 -13.70 27.22 4.81
CA GLY A 76 -13.55 25.84 5.23
C GLY A 76 -12.84 25.81 6.57
N ILE A 77 -13.22 24.86 7.42
CA ILE A 77 -12.66 24.71 8.78
C ILE A 77 -12.27 23.25 8.95
N LEU A 78 -11.05 23.01 9.41
CA LEU A 78 -10.51 21.70 9.75
C LEU A 78 -10.62 21.45 11.25
N PHE A 79 -10.84 20.19 11.62
CA PHE A 79 -10.87 19.75 13.01
C PHE A 79 -10.12 18.43 13.16
N ASP A 80 -9.53 18.23 14.34
CA ASP A 80 -8.87 16.99 14.74
C ASP A 80 -9.87 15.90 15.19
N ASP A 81 -9.36 14.80 15.77
CA ASP A 81 -10.18 13.70 16.29
C ASP A 81 -11.06 14.14 17.49
N GLU A 82 -10.59 15.08 18.32
CA GLU A 82 -11.34 15.63 19.46
C GLU A 82 -12.39 16.69 19.02
N LYS A 83 -12.37 17.06 17.74
CA LYS A 83 -13.19 18.10 17.10
C LYS A 83 -12.80 19.51 17.53
N ASP A 84 -11.57 19.69 17.97
CA ASP A 84 -10.98 20.99 18.17
C ASP A 84 -10.60 21.59 16.81
N GLU A 85 -10.77 22.91 16.68
CA GLU A 85 -10.49 23.63 15.44
C GLU A 85 -8.97 23.69 15.20
N LEU A 86 -8.52 23.15 14.07
CA LEU A 86 -7.11 23.18 13.67
C LEU A 86 -6.80 24.43 12.84
N GLU A 87 -7.56 24.65 11.77
CA GLU A 87 -7.28 25.70 10.79
C GLU A 87 -8.54 26.13 10.04
N LYS A 88 -8.55 27.38 9.58
CA LYS A 88 -9.54 27.93 8.65
C LYS A 88 -8.89 28.27 7.32
N PHE A 89 -9.51 27.87 6.22
CA PHE A 89 -9.02 28.16 4.87
C PHE A 89 -10.11 28.78 3.99
N LYS A 90 -9.67 29.50 2.94
CA LYS A 90 -10.56 30.05 1.91
C LYS A 90 -11.01 28.91 0.99
N ILE A 91 -12.32 28.74 0.81
CA ILE A 91 -12.83 27.67 -0.06
C ILE A 91 -12.62 28.02 -1.54
N THR A 92 -12.20 27.04 -2.33
CA THR A 92 -11.91 27.21 -3.76
C THR A 92 -13.18 27.42 -4.58
N THR A 93 -13.02 27.92 -5.81
CA THR A 93 -14.14 28.03 -6.75
C THR A 93 -14.80 26.68 -7.02
N PHE A 94 -14.01 25.61 -7.09
CA PHE A 94 -14.50 24.25 -7.27
C PHE A 94 -15.32 23.76 -6.06
N GLN A 95 -14.85 23.98 -4.83
CA GLN A 95 -15.59 23.65 -3.61
C GLN A 95 -16.93 24.39 -3.53
N LYS A 96 -16.97 25.69 -3.88
CA LYS A 96 -18.23 26.46 -3.98
C LYS A 96 -19.20 25.82 -4.96
N LYS A 97 -18.72 25.30 -6.09
CA LYS A 97 -19.56 24.64 -7.10
C LYS A 97 -20.13 23.32 -6.56
N ILE A 98 -19.33 22.52 -5.86
CA ILE A 98 -19.80 21.29 -5.21
C ILE A 98 -20.91 21.61 -4.19
N LEU A 99 -20.68 22.60 -3.31
CA LEU A 99 -21.65 23.03 -2.30
C LEU A 99 -22.95 23.59 -2.92
N ARG A 100 -22.86 24.33 -4.03
CA ARG A 100 -24.06 24.80 -4.77
C ARG A 100 -24.86 23.64 -5.37
N ARG A 101 -24.18 22.61 -5.89
CA ARG A 101 -24.83 21.41 -6.44
C ARG A 101 -25.47 20.55 -5.35
N ASN A 102 -24.90 20.56 -4.14
CA ASN A 102 -25.46 19.85 -3.00
C ASN A 102 -25.40 20.68 -1.70
N PRO A 103 -26.36 21.60 -1.50
CA PRO A 103 -26.37 22.51 -0.35
C PRO A 103 -26.47 21.81 1.01
N SER A 104 -26.88 20.53 1.05
CA SER A 104 -26.94 19.76 2.30
C SER A 104 -25.56 19.46 2.90
N LEU A 105 -24.48 19.69 2.14
CA LEU A 105 -23.10 19.60 2.61
C LEU A 105 -22.60 20.89 3.28
N GLU A 106 -23.33 22.00 3.15
CA GLU A 106 -23.00 23.25 3.81
C GLU A 106 -23.37 23.19 5.30
N ASN A 107 -22.51 23.73 6.16
CA ASN A 107 -22.62 23.67 7.62
C ASN A 107 -22.66 22.24 8.22
N LEU A 108 -22.40 21.21 7.41
CA LEU A 108 -22.28 19.84 7.86
C LEU A 108 -20.84 19.58 8.31
N LEU A 109 -20.67 18.98 9.50
CA LEU A 109 -19.38 18.44 9.91
C LEU A 109 -19.18 17.11 9.18
N ILE A 110 -18.26 17.09 8.23
CA ILE A 110 -17.98 15.95 7.36
C ILE A 110 -16.73 15.25 7.88
N ASN A 111 -16.83 13.97 8.20
CA ASN A 111 -15.69 13.17 8.58
C ASN A 111 -14.90 12.77 7.31
N ARG A 112 -13.58 12.94 7.33
CA ARG A 112 -12.60 12.49 6.30
C ARG A 112 -12.88 11.05 5.88
N ASN A 113 -13.32 10.24 6.83
CA ASN A 113 -13.53 8.80 6.71
C ASN A 113 -14.80 8.43 5.93
N GLU A 114 -15.67 9.40 5.66
CA GLU A 114 -16.87 9.21 4.86
C GLU A 114 -16.57 9.10 3.36
N ILE A 115 -15.34 9.36 2.93
CA ILE A 115 -14.89 9.11 1.55
C ILE A 115 -15.09 7.63 1.20
N LYS A 116 -15.78 7.37 0.09
CA LYS A 116 -16.08 6.01 -0.36
C LYS A 116 -14.97 5.47 -1.25
N GLU A 117 -14.85 4.15 -1.26
CA GLU A 117 -14.01 3.44 -2.21
C GLU A 117 -14.41 3.81 -3.63
N GLU A 118 -13.42 4.04 -4.47
CA GLU A 118 -13.62 4.28 -5.88
C GLU A 118 -13.48 2.94 -6.61
N SER A 119 -14.42 2.65 -7.48
CA SER A 119 -14.48 1.38 -8.21
C SER A 119 -14.93 1.55 -9.66
N GLY A 120 -15.03 2.80 -10.10
CA GLY A 120 -15.23 3.12 -11.50
C GLY A 120 -13.96 2.86 -12.32
N PHE A 121 -14.17 2.37 -13.54
CA PHE A 121 -13.14 1.95 -14.47
C PHE A 121 -13.06 2.90 -15.67
N TRP A 122 -11.95 2.82 -16.41
CA TRP A 122 -11.77 3.53 -17.67
C TRP A 122 -12.55 2.84 -18.79
N LYS A 123 -13.28 3.63 -19.58
CA LYS A 123 -13.97 3.19 -20.80
C LYS A 123 -13.15 3.61 -22.01
N LEU A 124 -12.08 2.86 -22.24
CA LEU A 124 -11.16 3.15 -23.33
C LEU A 124 -11.70 2.55 -24.63
N ASN A 125 -11.60 3.30 -25.72
CA ASN A 125 -11.89 2.79 -27.06
C ASN A 125 -10.76 1.86 -27.55
N ASP A 126 -11.01 1.16 -28.67
CA ASP A 126 -10.03 0.22 -29.24
C ASP A 126 -8.67 0.86 -29.57
N GLU A 127 -8.63 2.16 -29.88
CA GLU A 127 -7.38 2.88 -30.14
C GLU A 127 -6.54 2.99 -28.86
N LEU A 128 -7.15 3.48 -27.78
CA LEU A 128 -6.49 3.69 -26.49
C LEU A 128 -6.16 2.36 -25.81
N GLU A 129 -7.02 1.35 -25.91
CA GLU A 129 -6.73 0.01 -25.37
C GLU A 129 -5.46 -0.60 -25.99
N LYS A 130 -5.25 -0.43 -27.29
CA LYS A 130 -4.02 -0.92 -27.97
C LYS A 130 -2.76 -0.17 -27.56
N LYS A 131 -2.90 1.09 -27.14
CA LYS A 131 -1.79 1.94 -26.70
C LYS A 131 -1.52 1.84 -25.20
N LYS A 132 -2.38 1.18 -24.44
CA LYS A 132 -2.31 1.14 -22.97
C LYS A 132 -1.06 0.39 -22.51
N ILE A 133 -0.24 1.06 -21.71
CA ILE A 133 0.93 0.47 -21.03
C ILE A 133 0.50 -0.09 -19.69
N SER A 134 -0.25 0.70 -18.91
CA SER A 134 -0.69 0.32 -17.56
C SER A 134 -1.97 1.04 -17.17
N GLU A 135 -2.74 0.41 -16.30
CA GLU A 135 -4.00 0.92 -15.75
C GLU A 135 -4.01 0.68 -14.24
N GLY A 136 -4.11 1.77 -13.48
CA GLY A 136 -4.32 1.79 -12.04
C GLY A 136 -5.59 2.58 -11.68
N GLY A 137 -5.87 2.67 -10.39
CA GLY A 137 -7.10 3.33 -9.92
C GLY A 137 -7.16 4.83 -10.18
N GLU A 138 -6.06 5.53 -9.92
CA GLU A 138 -5.98 7.00 -10.09
C GLU A 138 -5.25 7.40 -11.38
N ALA A 139 -4.64 6.46 -12.11
CA ALA A 139 -3.88 6.79 -13.31
C ALA A 139 -3.98 5.71 -14.40
N VAL A 140 -3.92 6.16 -15.65
CA VAL A 140 -3.77 5.32 -16.84
C VAL A 140 -2.60 5.84 -17.67
N ILE A 141 -1.83 4.93 -18.25
CA ILE A 141 -0.61 5.24 -18.99
C ILE A 141 -0.73 4.67 -20.41
N PHE A 142 -0.45 5.51 -21.40
CA PHE A 142 -0.47 5.17 -22.83
C PHE A 142 0.92 5.35 -23.44
N THR A 143 1.20 4.59 -24.50
CA THR A 143 2.27 4.92 -25.44
C THR A 143 1.72 5.90 -26.48
N GLU A 144 2.41 7.00 -26.70
CA GLU A 144 2.05 7.98 -27.73
C GLU A 144 3.28 8.38 -28.53
N LYS A 145 3.05 8.76 -29.79
CA LYS A 145 4.10 9.15 -30.72
C LYS A 145 3.98 10.63 -31.07
N PHE A 146 4.99 11.38 -30.68
CA PHE A 146 5.14 12.81 -30.93
C PHE A 146 6.27 13.02 -31.95
N GLY A 147 5.92 13.09 -33.24
CA GLY A 147 6.92 13.13 -34.31
C GLY A 147 7.71 11.81 -34.37
N SER A 148 9.03 11.88 -34.20
CA SER A 148 9.91 10.70 -34.08
C SER A 148 10.02 10.16 -32.65
N LEU A 149 9.60 10.94 -31.65
CA LEU A 149 9.71 10.56 -30.25
C LEU A 149 8.53 9.67 -29.85
N GLU A 150 8.83 8.52 -29.26
CA GLU A 150 7.84 7.69 -28.58
C GLU A 150 7.92 8.00 -27.07
N ALA A 151 6.79 8.38 -26.48
CA ALA A 151 6.70 8.82 -25.10
C ALA A 151 5.62 8.02 -24.34
N ALA A 152 5.75 7.99 -23.01
CA ALA A 152 4.69 7.50 -22.15
C ALA A 152 3.82 8.68 -21.70
N VAL A 153 2.51 8.60 -21.89
CA VAL A 153 1.55 9.63 -21.46
C VAL A 153 0.78 9.10 -20.27
N ARG A 154 1.00 9.70 -19.10
CA ARG A 154 0.30 9.36 -17.86
C ARG A 154 -0.81 10.37 -17.60
N ILE A 155 -2.05 9.91 -17.54
CA ILE A 155 -3.17 10.71 -17.04
C ILE A 155 -3.36 10.36 -15.57
N HIS A 156 -3.36 11.39 -14.72
CA HIS A 156 -3.56 11.26 -13.28
C HIS A 156 -4.81 12.03 -12.87
N ILE A 157 -5.77 11.37 -12.25
CA ILE A 157 -7.02 11.99 -11.81
C ILE A 157 -6.99 12.18 -10.30
N PHE A 158 -7.22 13.42 -9.84
CA PHE A 158 -7.29 13.73 -8.41
C PHE A 158 -8.74 13.96 -7.96
N ASP A 159 -9.59 14.48 -8.85
CA ASP A 159 -11.04 14.46 -8.71
C ASP A 159 -11.62 13.20 -9.37
N SER A 160 -12.44 12.46 -8.62
CA SER A 160 -12.98 11.19 -9.13
C SER A 160 -14.01 11.36 -10.24
N PHE A 161 -14.57 12.56 -10.44
CA PHE A 161 -15.54 12.79 -11.53
C PHE A 161 -14.86 13.19 -12.83
N LEU A 162 -13.55 13.43 -12.84
CA LEU A 162 -12.83 13.80 -14.06
C LEU A 162 -13.05 12.74 -15.15
N PHE A 163 -13.49 13.18 -16.33
CA PHE A 163 -13.84 12.35 -17.49
C PHE A 163 -15.07 11.44 -17.32
N THR A 164 -15.93 11.74 -16.35
CA THR A 164 -17.26 11.12 -16.27
C THR A 164 -18.27 11.87 -17.12
N THR A 165 -19.43 11.25 -17.38
CA THR A 165 -20.55 11.91 -18.06
C THR A 165 -21.07 13.16 -17.35
N LYS A 166 -20.75 13.34 -16.06
CA LYS A 166 -21.12 14.51 -15.26
C LYS A 166 -20.07 15.61 -15.23
N PHE A 167 -18.86 15.33 -15.71
CA PHE A 167 -17.73 16.26 -15.67
C PHE A 167 -16.69 15.88 -16.74
N GLY A 168 -16.98 16.31 -17.97
CA GLY A 168 -16.19 16.01 -19.17
C GLY A 168 -15.18 17.10 -19.53
N ALA A 169 -14.49 16.89 -20.65
CA ALA A 169 -13.44 17.79 -21.15
C ALA A 169 -13.90 19.25 -21.37
N ASN A 170 -15.19 19.46 -21.64
CA ASN A 170 -15.78 20.78 -21.87
C ASN A 170 -15.90 21.65 -20.61
N GLU A 171 -15.75 21.08 -19.41
CA GLU A 171 -15.73 21.84 -18.16
C GLU A 171 -14.29 22.15 -17.69
N LEU A 172 -13.29 21.80 -18.49
CA LEU A 172 -11.87 21.93 -18.14
C LEU A 172 -11.20 23.06 -18.92
N LYS A 173 -10.27 23.71 -18.25
CA LYS A 173 -9.14 24.43 -18.87
C LYS A 173 -7.84 23.75 -18.43
N TRP A 174 -6.75 24.05 -19.11
CA TRP A 174 -5.45 23.46 -18.77
C TRP A 174 -4.31 24.46 -18.92
N LYS A 175 -3.18 24.09 -18.31
CA LYS A 175 -1.92 24.82 -18.37
C LYS A 175 -0.78 23.85 -18.68
N THR A 176 0.00 24.18 -19.70
CA THR A 176 1.09 23.34 -20.18
C THR A 176 2.44 23.89 -19.69
N ASN A 177 3.12 23.11 -18.85
CA ASN A 177 4.49 23.37 -18.39
C ASN A 177 5.45 22.44 -19.14
N LEU A 178 6.60 22.97 -19.58
CA LEU A 178 7.62 22.23 -20.31
C LEU A 178 8.87 22.08 -19.44
N ILE A 179 9.61 20.96 -19.58
CA ILE A 179 10.87 20.79 -18.86
C ILE A 179 11.88 21.88 -19.19
N SER A 180 11.87 22.37 -20.43
CA SER A 180 12.73 23.46 -20.91
C SER A 180 12.46 24.82 -20.24
N ASP A 181 11.35 24.95 -19.50
CA ASP A 181 11.06 26.15 -18.70
C ASP A 181 11.93 26.24 -17.46
N PHE A 182 12.55 25.12 -17.04
CA PHE A 182 13.19 25.01 -15.74
C PHE A 182 14.66 24.60 -15.88
N GLU A 183 15.47 25.09 -14.95
CA GLU A 183 16.86 24.63 -14.81
C GLU A 183 16.93 23.32 -14.01
N LYS A 184 18.10 22.68 -14.01
CA LYS A 184 18.36 21.51 -13.16
C LYS A 184 18.40 21.93 -11.68
N ALA A 185 17.68 21.22 -10.84
CA ALA A 185 17.79 21.36 -9.40
C ALA A 185 19.13 20.80 -8.91
N GLU A 186 19.90 21.63 -8.17
CA GLU A 186 21.21 21.26 -7.65
C GLU A 186 21.23 21.03 -6.13
N ASP A 187 20.31 21.67 -5.40
CA ASP A 187 20.20 21.56 -3.96
C ASP A 187 18.75 21.82 -3.51
N LYS A 188 18.48 21.63 -2.22
CA LYS A 188 17.19 21.91 -1.58
C LYS A 188 17.04 23.35 -1.06
N TYR A 189 18.00 24.22 -1.32
CA TYR A 189 18.06 25.57 -0.76
C TYR A 189 17.62 26.63 -1.79
N GLY A 190 17.02 27.71 -1.31
CA GLY A 190 16.49 28.76 -2.17
C GLY A 190 15.07 28.43 -2.61
N ASP A 191 14.14 29.09 -1.92
CA ASP A 191 12.72 29.06 -2.23
C ASP A 191 12.48 29.76 -3.57
N ASP A 192 11.47 29.31 -4.32
CA ASP A 192 11.03 29.89 -5.60
C ASP A 192 11.99 29.86 -6.82
N LYS A 193 13.10 29.10 -6.78
CA LYS A 193 13.87 28.83 -8.02
C LYS A 193 13.04 28.01 -9.02
N GLU A 194 13.03 28.42 -10.29
CA GLU A 194 12.44 27.66 -11.40
C GLU A 194 13.35 26.49 -11.80
N VAL A 195 13.43 25.50 -10.92
CA VAL A 195 14.25 24.30 -11.10
C VAL A 195 13.44 23.02 -10.97
N VAL A 196 13.85 21.95 -11.64
CA VAL A 196 13.23 20.63 -11.53
C VAL A 196 14.29 19.51 -11.44
N PRO A 197 13.93 18.32 -10.95
CA PRO A 197 14.83 17.18 -10.95
C PRO A 197 15.23 16.79 -12.38
N ILE A 198 16.52 16.83 -12.70
CA ILE A 198 17.09 16.39 -13.98
C ILE A 198 18.32 15.53 -13.69
N ASP A 199 18.17 14.22 -13.81
CA ASP A 199 19.19 13.23 -13.48
C ASP A 199 19.04 11.97 -14.32
N GLU A 200 20.16 11.31 -14.64
CA GLU A 200 20.15 10.12 -15.48
C GLU A 200 19.31 8.98 -14.88
N ASN A 201 19.26 8.89 -13.54
CA ASN A 201 18.55 7.87 -12.78
C ASN A 201 17.13 8.29 -12.35
N VAL A 202 16.59 9.36 -12.94
CA VAL A 202 15.22 9.82 -12.73
C VAL A 202 14.51 9.88 -14.09
N VAL A 203 13.24 9.47 -14.15
CA VAL A 203 12.44 9.63 -15.36
C VAL A 203 12.20 11.11 -15.63
N HIS A 204 12.47 11.53 -16.86
CA HIS A 204 12.17 12.90 -17.28
C HIS A 204 10.68 13.07 -17.61
N ASN A 205 10.08 14.10 -17.00
CA ASN A 205 8.77 14.60 -17.38
C ASN A 205 9.02 15.69 -18.44
N PHE A 206 8.82 15.37 -19.72
CA PHE A 206 9.06 16.33 -20.81
C PHE A 206 8.08 17.51 -20.76
N ALA A 207 6.82 17.21 -20.44
CA ALA A 207 5.77 18.19 -20.26
C ALA A 207 4.77 17.70 -19.21
N ASN A 208 4.16 18.64 -18.50
CA ASN A 208 3.04 18.36 -17.61
C ASN A 208 1.91 19.36 -17.87
N ILE A 209 0.72 18.82 -18.10
CA ILE A 209 -0.49 19.56 -18.42
C ILE A 209 -1.42 19.48 -17.21
N GLU A 210 -1.51 20.56 -16.45
CA GLU A 210 -2.39 20.65 -15.28
C GLU A 210 -3.82 20.93 -15.73
N LEU A 211 -4.80 20.23 -15.14
CA LEU A 211 -6.22 20.32 -15.49
C LEU A 211 -6.99 21.03 -14.38
N PHE A 212 -7.69 22.10 -14.74
CA PHE A 212 -8.47 22.91 -13.82
C PHE A 212 -9.92 23.01 -14.29
N HIS A 213 -10.80 23.35 -13.35
CA HIS A 213 -12.15 23.74 -13.71
C HIS A 213 -12.14 25.04 -14.53
N PHE A 214 -13.02 25.19 -15.54
CA PHE A 214 -13.01 26.39 -16.40
C PHE A 214 -13.25 27.70 -15.62
N ASP A 215 -14.09 27.66 -14.57
CA ASP A 215 -14.33 28.80 -13.67
C ASP A 215 -13.16 29.10 -12.71
N ASP A 216 -12.18 28.20 -12.56
CA ASP A 216 -11.05 28.36 -11.64
C ASP A 216 -9.97 29.27 -12.25
N LYS A 217 -10.27 30.57 -12.34
CA LYS A 217 -9.41 31.57 -13.00
C LYS A 217 -7.99 31.61 -12.43
N ASP A 218 -7.86 31.39 -11.12
CA ASP A 218 -6.62 31.54 -10.36
C ASP A 218 -5.82 30.22 -10.25
N GLU A 219 -6.30 29.13 -10.87
CA GLU A 219 -5.61 27.83 -10.87
C GLU A 219 -5.37 27.29 -9.45
N GLU A 220 -6.35 27.54 -8.56
CA GLU A 220 -6.25 27.22 -7.13
C GLU A 220 -6.32 25.71 -6.87
N ASP A 221 -7.14 24.96 -7.63
CA ASP A 221 -7.44 23.54 -7.40
C ASP A 221 -7.21 22.69 -8.66
N CYS A 222 -6.01 22.12 -8.78
CA CYS A 222 -5.66 21.17 -9.84
C CYS A 222 -6.45 19.87 -9.64
N LEU A 223 -7.30 19.52 -10.61
CA LEU A 223 -8.22 18.38 -10.53
C LEU A 223 -7.61 17.08 -11.09
N GLY A 224 -6.50 17.19 -11.80
CA GLY A 224 -5.74 16.12 -12.41
C GLY A 224 -4.67 16.69 -13.33
N TRP A 225 -3.83 15.84 -13.88
CA TRP A 225 -2.86 16.27 -14.88
C TRP A 225 -2.60 15.19 -15.92
N ILE A 226 -1.96 15.59 -17.02
CA ILE A 226 -1.41 14.71 -18.03
C ILE A 226 0.09 14.96 -18.09
N THR A 227 0.90 13.94 -17.82
CA THR A 227 2.36 14.04 -17.88
C THR A 227 2.86 13.27 -19.09
N ILE A 228 3.65 13.94 -19.94
CA ILE A 228 4.36 13.31 -21.05
C ILE A 228 5.77 12.98 -20.56
N LEU A 229 6.10 11.69 -20.57
CA LEU A 229 7.24 11.10 -19.88
C LEU A 229 8.19 10.43 -20.88
N GLU A 230 9.45 10.36 -20.49
CA GLU A 230 10.42 9.44 -21.10
C GLU A 230 9.89 8.01 -21.07
N LYS A 231 9.79 7.38 -22.25
CA LYS A 231 9.35 5.98 -22.36
C LYS A 231 10.54 5.06 -22.08
N CYS A 232 10.36 4.16 -21.11
CA CYS A 232 11.34 3.13 -20.76
C CYS A 232 10.94 1.76 -21.35
N ASP A 233 11.89 0.82 -21.39
CA ASP A 233 11.74 -0.50 -22.02
C ASP A 233 10.88 -1.43 -21.15
N GLU A 234 11.22 -1.54 -19.86
CA GLU A 234 10.49 -2.33 -18.87
C GLU A 234 10.71 -1.80 -17.44
N ASN A 235 10.05 -2.40 -16.46
CA ASN A 235 10.35 -2.17 -15.04
C ASN A 235 11.24 -3.29 -14.46
N VAL A 236 11.99 -2.96 -13.41
CA VAL A 236 12.94 -3.88 -12.77
C VAL A 236 12.25 -5.14 -12.24
N ARG A 237 11.00 -5.04 -11.77
CA ARG A 237 10.23 -6.22 -11.34
C ARG A 237 10.08 -7.24 -12.46
N THR A 238 9.68 -6.81 -13.66
CA THR A 238 9.52 -7.68 -14.82
C THR A 238 10.85 -8.33 -15.19
N GLY A 239 11.93 -7.54 -15.28
CA GLY A 239 13.26 -8.06 -15.61
C GLY A 239 13.78 -9.08 -14.59
N LEU A 240 13.57 -8.85 -13.29
CA LEU A 240 13.96 -9.79 -12.23
C LEU A 240 13.10 -11.05 -12.21
N LYS A 241 11.77 -10.92 -12.37
CA LYS A 241 10.84 -12.06 -12.35
C LYS A 241 11.07 -12.99 -13.54
N ASN A 242 11.38 -12.44 -14.70
CA ASN A 242 11.69 -13.21 -15.90
C ASN A 242 13.14 -13.74 -15.93
N GLU A 243 13.93 -13.43 -14.90
CA GLU A 243 15.35 -13.79 -14.80
C GLU A 243 16.20 -13.27 -15.98
N ASN A 244 15.79 -12.14 -16.58
CA ASN A 244 16.45 -11.54 -17.73
C ASN A 244 17.70 -10.72 -17.35
N LEU A 245 17.83 -10.35 -16.07
CA LEU A 245 18.90 -9.47 -15.58
C LEU A 245 20.04 -10.30 -14.96
N ASN A 246 21.23 -10.18 -15.54
CA ASN A 246 22.46 -10.79 -15.01
C ASN A 246 23.05 -10.00 -13.83
N LEU A 247 24.03 -10.57 -13.13
CA LEU A 247 24.58 -9.97 -11.91
C LEU A 247 25.15 -8.55 -12.11
N GLU A 248 25.86 -8.32 -13.22
CA GLU A 248 26.49 -7.03 -13.50
C GLU A 248 25.46 -5.95 -13.85
N GLU A 249 24.39 -6.32 -14.55
CA GLU A 249 23.24 -5.43 -14.76
C GLU A 249 22.57 -5.08 -13.43
N ARG A 250 22.38 -6.05 -12.54
CA ARG A 250 21.78 -5.81 -11.22
C ARG A 250 22.66 -4.94 -10.32
N LYS A 251 23.99 -5.05 -10.40
CA LYS A 251 24.93 -4.13 -9.75
C LYS A 251 24.77 -2.70 -10.28
N LYS A 252 24.72 -2.53 -11.61
CA LYS A 252 24.50 -1.21 -12.23
C LYS A 252 23.18 -0.59 -11.81
N ILE A 253 22.11 -1.40 -11.77
CA ILE A 253 20.79 -0.96 -11.29
C ILE A 253 20.88 -0.51 -9.83
N ALA A 254 21.53 -1.28 -8.96
CA ALA A 254 21.68 -0.94 -7.54
C ALA A 254 22.40 0.41 -7.36
N ILE A 255 23.50 0.63 -8.09
CA ILE A 255 24.27 1.88 -8.08
C ILE A 255 23.42 3.04 -8.60
N GLY A 256 22.74 2.87 -9.74
CA GLY A 256 21.89 3.91 -10.33
C GLY A 256 20.73 4.30 -9.41
N LEU A 257 20.09 3.34 -8.75
CA LEU A 257 19.04 3.64 -7.77
C LEU A 257 19.58 4.40 -6.55
N GLU A 258 20.76 4.04 -6.04
CA GLU A 258 21.39 4.77 -4.93
C GLU A 258 21.74 6.21 -5.34
N ASN A 259 22.32 6.40 -6.51
CA ASN A 259 22.61 7.73 -7.07
C ASN A 259 21.33 8.56 -7.24
N GLY A 260 20.30 8.00 -7.87
CA GLY A 260 19.04 8.69 -8.10
C GLY A 260 18.32 9.07 -6.78
N PHE A 261 18.28 8.18 -5.79
CA PHE A 261 17.68 8.52 -4.49
C PHE A 261 18.50 9.57 -3.73
N ASN A 262 19.83 9.49 -3.76
CA ASN A 262 20.70 10.49 -3.15
C ASN A 262 20.52 11.86 -3.82
N TYR A 263 20.38 11.88 -5.15
CA TYR A 263 20.08 13.10 -5.90
C TYR A 263 18.71 13.68 -5.51
N LEU A 264 17.66 12.87 -5.51
CA LEU A 264 16.31 13.31 -5.12
C LEU A 264 16.31 13.91 -3.70
N GLU A 265 16.96 13.24 -2.73
CA GLU A 265 17.10 13.75 -1.36
C GLU A 265 17.90 15.07 -1.31
N LYS A 266 18.99 15.18 -2.08
CA LYS A 266 19.80 16.40 -2.20
C LYS A 266 18.96 17.59 -2.66
N VAL A 267 18.03 17.37 -3.59
CA VAL A 267 17.14 18.42 -4.14
C VAL A 267 15.82 18.56 -3.38
N GLY A 268 15.66 17.83 -2.25
CA GLY A 268 14.54 17.97 -1.32
C GLY A 268 13.29 17.17 -1.67
N ILE A 269 13.43 16.06 -2.40
CA ILE A 269 12.35 15.10 -2.68
C ILE A 269 12.69 13.77 -2.01
N LEU A 270 11.86 13.35 -1.06
CA LEU A 270 11.95 12.02 -0.46
C LEU A 270 10.89 11.11 -1.06
N HIS A 271 11.32 10.00 -1.66
CA HIS A 271 10.43 9.07 -2.34
C HIS A 271 9.86 8.02 -1.37
N PHE A 272 8.53 7.98 -1.18
CA PHE A 272 7.87 7.12 -0.19
C PHE A 272 7.32 5.81 -0.78
N ASP A 273 7.41 5.59 -2.10
CA ASP A 273 6.97 4.34 -2.74
C ASP A 273 8.10 3.59 -3.47
N LYS A 274 9.15 3.21 -2.72
CA LYS A 274 10.36 2.55 -3.25
C LYS A 274 10.14 1.05 -3.53
N LYS A 275 9.44 0.75 -4.63
CA LYS A 275 9.14 -0.62 -5.09
C LYS A 275 9.68 -0.89 -6.50
N LEU A 276 9.85 -2.16 -6.84
CA LEU A 276 10.47 -2.60 -8.10
C LEU A 276 9.68 -2.18 -9.35
N GLU A 277 8.38 -1.95 -9.23
CA GLU A 277 7.52 -1.43 -10.32
C GLU A 277 7.78 0.04 -10.63
N ASN A 278 8.29 0.80 -9.66
CA ASN A 278 8.60 2.23 -9.79
C ASN A 278 10.06 2.47 -10.23
N PHE A 279 10.78 1.39 -10.55
CA PHE A 279 12.13 1.44 -11.12
C PHE A 279 12.06 0.95 -12.55
N LEU A 280 12.28 1.83 -13.50
CA LEU A 280 12.25 1.54 -14.93
C LEU A 280 13.66 1.32 -15.47
N LEU A 281 13.76 0.67 -16.62
CA LEU A 281 15.01 0.44 -17.34
C LEU A 281 14.94 1.11 -18.71
N LEU A 282 15.95 1.92 -19.02
CA LEU A 282 16.16 2.49 -20.35
C LEU A 282 17.60 2.23 -20.78
N GLY A 283 17.80 1.37 -21.78
CA GLY A 283 19.16 1.07 -22.28
C GLY A 283 20.12 0.56 -21.19
N GLY A 284 19.59 -0.17 -20.19
CA GLY A 284 20.37 -0.68 -19.05
C GLY A 284 20.59 0.32 -17.90
N VAL A 285 20.08 1.55 -18.01
CA VAL A 285 20.10 2.56 -16.93
C VAL A 285 18.81 2.46 -16.12
N ALA A 286 18.94 2.39 -14.79
CA ALA A 286 17.79 2.40 -13.89
C ALA A 286 17.26 3.83 -13.72
N LYS A 287 15.94 4.00 -13.83
CA LYS A 287 15.24 5.29 -13.68
C LYS A 287 14.13 5.21 -12.65
N ILE A 288 14.13 6.12 -11.68
CA ILE A 288 13.10 6.24 -10.66
C ILE A 288 11.90 6.99 -11.24
N CYS A 289 10.71 6.44 -11.05
CA CYS A 289 9.45 7.03 -11.49
C CYS A 289 8.38 7.00 -10.39
N ASP A 290 7.21 7.54 -10.73
CA ASP A 290 6.02 7.59 -9.89
C ASP A 290 6.12 8.44 -8.62
N PHE A 291 6.16 9.75 -8.82
CA PHE A 291 6.15 10.77 -7.77
C PHE A 291 4.78 11.01 -7.11
N GLY A 292 3.86 10.04 -7.21
CA GLY A 292 2.52 10.14 -6.61
C GLY A 292 2.52 10.09 -5.08
N LEU A 293 3.61 9.63 -4.48
CA LEU A 293 3.81 9.55 -3.03
C LEU A 293 5.25 9.95 -2.67
N VAL A 294 5.44 11.26 -2.51
CA VAL A 294 6.71 11.87 -2.10
C VAL A 294 6.47 12.88 -0.99
N GLU A 295 7.50 13.11 -0.18
CA GLU A 295 7.59 14.29 0.68
C GLU A 295 8.50 15.31 -0.03
N GLU A 296 8.00 16.52 -0.15
CA GLU A 296 8.65 17.63 -0.83
C GLU A 296 9.04 18.65 0.24
N LEU A 297 10.34 18.90 0.41
CA LEU A 297 10.88 19.65 1.55
C LEU A 297 11.13 21.14 1.24
N THR A 298 11.05 21.56 -0.03
CA THR A 298 11.52 22.87 -0.52
C THR A 298 10.43 23.90 -0.77
N GLY A 299 9.19 23.49 -0.99
CA GLY A 299 8.04 24.36 -1.25
C GLY A 299 7.99 24.83 -2.71
N ARG A 300 8.88 24.32 -3.56
CA ARG A 300 9.04 24.79 -4.94
C ARG A 300 7.81 24.48 -5.78
N LYS A 301 7.25 25.54 -6.37
CA LYS A 301 6.11 25.45 -7.29
C LYS A 301 6.45 24.67 -8.57
N SER A 302 7.68 24.79 -9.06
CA SER A 302 8.17 24.10 -10.26
C SER A 302 8.06 22.57 -10.16
N TYR A 303 8.28 21.98 -8.98
CA TYR A 303 8.11 20.54 -8.78
C TYR A 303 6.65 20.11 -8.96
N ARG A 304 5.70 20.96 -8.57
CA ARG A 304 4.26 20.73 -8.76
C ARG A 304 3.86 20.92 -10.22
N GLN A 305 4.32 22.01 -10.82
CA GLN A 305 4.07 22.35 -12.23
C GLN A 305 4.55 21.25 -13.18
N MET A 306 5.69 20.63 -12.90
CA MET A 306 6.24 19.55 -13.73
C MET A 306 5.86 18.14 -13.29
N GLY A 307 4.99 17.96 -12.30
CA GLY A 307 4.47 16.65 -11.92
C GLY A 307 5.41 15.77 -11.11
N TYR A 308 6.41 16.36 -10.44
CA TYR A 308 7.33 15.70 -9.50
C TYR A 308 6.82 15.71 -8.05
N CYS A 309 5.76 16.47 -7.76
CA CYS A 309 5.03 16.42 -6.49
C CYS A 309 3.60 16.92 -6.74
N ARG A 310 2.60 16.40 -6.02
CA ARG A 310 1.26 16.98 -6.10
C ARG A 310 1.16 18.21 -5.18
N LYS A 311 0.16 19.05 -5.43
CA LYS A 311 -0.21 20.15 -4.53
C LYS A 311 -0.89 19.63 -3.26
N GLY A 312 -0.68 20.32 -2.15
CA GLY A 312 -1.37 20.11 -0.88
C GLY A 312 -0.44 19.79 0.29
N GLY A 313 -0.83 20.16 1.51
CA GLY A 313 -0.03 20.00 2.72
C GLY A 313 0.34 18.54 3.01
N LYS A 314 -0.46 17.59 2.51
CA LYS A 314 -0.15 16.15 2.58
C LYS A 314 1.23 15.78 2.04
N TYR A 315 1.71 16.46 1.01
CA TYR A 315 3.01 16.15 0.38
C TYR A 315 4.18 16.88 1.04
N ARG A 316 3.90 17.62 2.11
CA ARG A 316 4.87 18.41 2.88
C ARG A 316 5.12 17.83 4.28
N ASP A 317 4.32 16.85 4.68
CA ASP A 317 4.43 16.14 5.95
C ASP A 317 4.46 14.62 5.71
N SER A 318 5.60 13.99 6.00
CA SER A 318 5.75 12.54 5.96
C SER A 318 4.70 11.75 6.76
N ALA A 319 4.17 12.30 7.85
CA ALA A 319 3.14 11.62 8.66
C ALA A 319 1.80 11.49 7.92
N ALA A 320 1.54 12.34 6.92
CA ALA A 320 0.35 12.27 6.08
C ALA A 320 0.51 11.30 4.86
N LEU A 321 1.71 10.73 4.66
CA LEU A 321 2.05 9.91 3.49
C LEU A 321 1.87 8.41 3.74
N PHE A 322 0.67 7.90 3.46
CA PHE A 322 0.35 6.48 3.59
C PHE A 322 0.68 5.68 2.32
N SER A 323 1.76 4.89 2.35
CA SER A 323 2.10 3.99 1.23
C SER A 323 1.24 2.74 1.23
N GLY A 324 0.86 2.33 0.03
CA GLY A 324 0.06 1.15 -0.18
C GLY A 324 0.87 -0.07 -0.59
N SER A 325 2.17 -0.18 -0.37
CA SER A 325 2.98 -1.25 -0.99
C SER A 325 3.41 -2.31 0.04
N PRO A 326 2.61 -3.38 0.29
CA PRO A 326 2.98 -4.42 1.25
C PRO A 326 4.36 -5.00 0.90
N GLY A 327 5.17 -5.21 1.93
CA GLY A 327 6.55 -5.66 1.77
C GLY A 327 7.55 -4.61 1.27
N PHE A 328 7.12 -3.39 0.92
CA PHE A 328 8.03 -2.28 0.55
C PHE A 328 7.78 -1.01 1.39
N SER A 329 6.57 -0.83 1.93
CA SER A 329 6.24 0.24 2.87
C SER A 329 6.93 0.05 4.21
N ASN A 330 7.35 1.15 4.82
CA ASN A 330 7.70 1.19 6.24
C ASN A 330 6.47 1.07 7.13
N GLN A 331 6.67 0.64 8.37
CA GLN A 331 5.60 0.55 9.36
C GLN A 331 4.93 1.90 9.63
N SER A 332 5.70 2.98 9.69
CA SER A 332 5.15 4.34 9.87
C SER A 332 4.21 4.76 8.75
N GLN A 333 4.44 4.32 7.52
CA GLN A 333 3.57 4.62 6.37
C GLN A 333 2.27 3.82 6.37
N LEU A 334 2.16 2.80 7.22
CA LEU A 334 1.01 1.90 7.30
C LEU A 334 0.19 2.13 8.57
N THR A 335 0.83 2.43 9.69
CA THR A 335 0.18 2.51 11.01
C THR A 335 0.51 3.80 11.77
N VAL A 336 1.30 4.72 11.20
CA VAL A 336 1.89 5.92 11.86
C VAL A 336 2.88 5.56 12.98
N ASN A 337 3.09 4.27 13.25
CA ASN A 337 3.96 3.80 14.32
C ASN A 337 5.44 3.76 13.90
N THR A 338 6.36 3.93 14.84
CA THR A 338 7.80 4.14 14.59
C THR A 338 8.66 2.88 14.45
N GLY A 339 8.04 1.70 14.33
CA GLY A 339 8.72 0.40 14.35
C GLY A 339 9.60 0.07 13.13
N GLU A 340 9.55 -1.17 12.66
CA GLU A 340 10.53 -1.72 11.73
C GLU A 340 10.60 -0.95 10.40
N LYS A 341 11.82 -0.61 9.98
CA LYS A 341 12.10 0.15 8.75
C LYS A 341 12.41 -0.83 7.61
N HIS A 342 11.66 -0.76 6.52
CA HIS A 342 11.69 -1.72 5.39
C HIS A 342 12.04 -1.10 4.03
N TRP A 343 12.38 0.19 4.02
CA TRP A 343 12.64 1.06 2.87
C TRP A 343 13.65 0.57 1.81
N LYS A 344 14.30 -0.59 2.00
CA LYS A 344 15.24 -1.18 1.04
C LYS A 344 15.01 -2.66 0.74
N ASN A 345 13.82 -3.21 0.99
CA ASN A 345 13.56 -4.62 0.64
C ASN A 345 13.84 -4.92 -0.83
N TYR A 346 13.65 -3.95 -1.74
CA TYR A 346 14.03 -4.06 -3.16
C TYR A 346 15.49 -4.47 -3.39
N PHE A 347 16.41 -4.13 -2.46
CA PHE A 347 17.82 -4.48 -2.56
C PHE A 347 18.03 -6.01 -2.50
N CYS A 348 17.28 -6.70 -1.65
CA CYS A 348 17.29 -8.17 -1.58
C CYS A 348 16.87 -8.80 -2.92
N PHE A 349 15.95 -8.17 -3.64
CA PHE A 349 15.51 -8.62 -4.97
C PHE A 349 16.55 -8.43 -6.07
N LEU A 350 17.41 -7.42 -5.95
CA LEU A 350 18.50 -7.22 -6.89
C LEU A 350 19.58 -8.31 -6.77
N PHE A 351 19.81 -8.89 -5.59
CA PHE A 351 20.94 -9.82 -5.41
C PHE A 351 20.56 -11.28 -5.14
N CYS A 352 19.26 -11.58 -5.10
CA CYS A 352 18.76 -12.95 -5.04
C CYS A 352 17.96 -13.30 -6.29
N ASP A 353 17.77 -14.60 -6.55
CA ASP A 353 16.68 -15.02 -7.43
C ASP A 353 15.32 -14.66 -6.81
N TRP A 354 14.30 -14.58 -7.67
CA TRP A 354 12.97 -14.11 -7.28
C TRP A 354 12.39 -14.86 -6.07
N ARG A 355 12.50 -16.20 -6.06
CA ARG A 355 11.94 -17.06 -5.01
C ARG A 355 12.73 -16.97 -3.71
N THR A 356 14.04 -16.78 -3.83
CA THR A 356 14.97 -16.64 -2.72
C THR A 356 14.70 -15.34 -1.97
N SER A 357 14.49 -14.21 -2.66
CA SER A 357 14.16 -12.93 -2.00
C SER A 357 12.97 -13.07 -1.05
N TRP A 358 11.88 -13.67 -1.52
CA TRP A 358 10.70 -13.91 -0.71
C TRP A 358 10.95 -14.88 0.43
N SER A 359 11.71 -15.94 0.18
CA SER A 359 12.05 -16.92 1.22
C SER A 359 12.89 -16.27 2.34
N LEU A 360 13.88 -15.44 2.00
CA LEU A 360 14.72 -14.76 2.99
C LEU A 360 13.94 -13.76 3.84
N LEU A 361 12.93 -13.09 3.26
CA LEU A 361 12.11 -12.08 3.92
C LEU A 361 10.95 -12.66 4.75
N TYR A 362 10.33 -13.76 4.31
CA TYR A 362 9.02 -14.20 4.84
C TYR A 362 8.94 -15.67 5.23
N ARG A 363 9.91 -16.51 4.85
CA ARG A 363 9.88 -17.91 5.26
C ARG A 363 10.41 -18.03 6.69
N PRO A 364 9.64 -18.58 7.64
CA PRO A 364 10.13 -18.95 8.95
C PRO A 364 11.31 -19.91 8.81
N ILE A 365 12.38 -19.71 9.58
CA ILE A 365 13.53 -20.63 9.59
C ILE A 365 13.96 -20.96 11.01
N ASP A 366 14.56 -22.14 11.19
CA ASP A 366 15.28 -22.49 12.40
C ASP A 366 16.79 -22.14 12.31
N GLU A 367 17.51 -22.36 13.41
CA GLU A 367 18.94 -22.06 13.51
C GLU A 367 19.81 -22.95 12.62
N ASN A 368 19.38 -24.18 12.34
CA ASN A 368 20.09 -25.08 11.43
C ASN A 368 19.94 -24.63 9.97
N GLU A 369 18.74 -24.17 9.60
CA GLU A 369 18.48 -23.55 8.31
C GLU A 369 19.23 -22.23 8.14
N ARG A 370 19.28 -21.38 9.18
CA ARG A 370 20.08 -20.14 9.17
C ARG A 370 21.54 -20.44 8.83
N LYS A 371 22.17 -21.39 9.52
CA LYS A 371 23.56 -21.82 9.25
C LYS A 371 23.76 -22.35 7.83
N LYS A 372 22.76 -22.98 7.23
CA LYS A 372 22.82 -23.44 5.83
C LYS A 372 22.75 -22.26 4.87
N ILE A 373 21.87 -21.29 5.14
CA ILE A 373 21.75 -20.07 4.33
C ILE A 373 23.02 -19.22 4.44
N ASP A 374 23.60 -19.09 5.64
CA ASP A 374 24.86 -18.36 5.85
C ASP A 374 25.99 -18.92 5.00
N LYS A 375 26.12 -20.25 4.90
CA LYS A 375 27.09 -20.88 4.00
C LYS A 375 26.85 -20.52 2.54
N ILE A 376 25.59 -20.52 2.08
CA ILE A 376 25.25 -20.14 0.70
C ILE A 376 25.62 -18.68 0.43
N ILE A 377 25.38 -17.78 1.39
CA ILE A 377 25.72 -16.36 1.31
C ILE A 377 27.24 -16.16 1.29
N GLN A 378 27.97 -16.83 2.17
CA GLN A 378 29.43 -16.82 2.18
C GLN A 378 30.03 -17.37 0.88
N ASP A 379 29.42 -18.42 0.30
CA ASP A 379 29.81 -18.97 -1.00
C ASP A 379 29.58 -17.98 -2.16
N CYS A 380 28.79 -16.93 -1.96
CA CYS A 380 28.62 -15.81 -2.89
C CYS A 380 29.64 -14.67 -2.67
N ASN A 381 30.60 -14.85 -1.76
CA ASN A 381 31.62 -13.88 -1.35
C ASN A 381 31.04 -12.63 -0.64
N ILE A 382 29.97 -12.81 0.13
CA ILE A 382 29.37 -11.74 0.93
C ILE A 382 29.23 -12.17 2.40
N GLN A 383 29.52 -11.26 3.33
CA GLN A 383 29.36 -11.52 4.77
C GLN A 383 27.89 -11.46 5.20
N HIS A 384 27.21 -10.38 4.82
CA HIS A 384 25.81 -10.13 5.15
C HIS A 384 25.11 -9.46 3.97
N ILE A 385 23.95 -9.98 3.56
CA ILE A 385 23.19 -9.43 2.44
C ILE A 385 22.63 -8.01 2.70
N ASN A 386 22.59 -7.59 3.97
CA ASN A 386 22.17 -6.23 4.34
C ASN A 386 23.32 -5.20 4.22
N ASP A 387 24.58 -5.64 4.10
CA ASP A 387 25.71 -4.74 3.85
C ASP A 387 25.78 -4.40 2.36
N ARG A 388 25.06 -3.35 1.97
CA ARG A 388 24.85 -3.02 0.56
C ARG A 388 26.14 -2.69 -0.18
N CYS A 389 27.04 -1.95 0.46
CA CYS A 389 28.30 -1.57 -0.16
C CYS A 389 29.16 -2.81 -0.43
N HIS A 390 29.28 -3.68 0.57
CA HIS A 390 30.01 -4.94 0.43
C HIS A 390 29.34 -5.86 -0.61
N VAL A 391 28.01 -5.97 -0.60
CA VAL A 391 27.28 -6.78 -1.59
C VAL A 391 27.51 -6.27 -3.01
N ILE A 392 27.37 -4.97 -3.28
CA ILE A 392 27.56 -4.42 -4.63
C ILE A 392 28.98 -4.69 -5.13
N LEU A 393 30.00 -4.52 -4.28
CA LEU A 393 31.40 -4.65 -4.67
C LEU A 393 31.83 -6.11 -4.83
N ASP A 394 31.48 -6.97 -3.87
CA ASP A 394 32.17 -8.24 -3.67
C ASP A 394 31.34 -9.47 -4.06
N ILE A 395 30.03 -9.33 -4.29
CA ILE A 395 29.19 -10.47 -4.67
C ILE A 395 29.64 -11.06 -6.02
N THR A 396 29.76 -12.39 -6.05
CA THR A 396 30.26 -13.15 -7.21
C THR A 396 29.17 -13.86 -8.01
N LYS A 397 28.00 -14.09 -7.40
CA LYS A 397 26.86 -14.78 -8.03
C LYS A 397 25.55 -14.36 -7.39
N ILE A 398 24.45 -14.52 -8.13
CA ILE A 398 23.10 -14.31 -7.60
C ILE A 398 22.84 -15.35 -6.49
N VAL A 399 22.36 -14.89 -5.33
CA VAL A 399 22.03 -15.77 -4.21
C VAL A 399 20.81 -16.61 -4.56
N SER A 400 20.95 -17.94 -4.48
CA SER A 400 19.89 -18.88 -4.82
C SER A 400 19.77 -20.01 -3.79
N LEU A 401 18.57 -20.19 -3.25
CA LEU A 401 18.23 -21.27 -2.32
C LEU A 401 17.57 -22.42 -3.08
N LYS A 402 18.23 -23.59 -3.12
CA LYS A 402 17.70 -24.81 -3.76
C LYS A 402 16.33 -25.26 -3.24
N ASN A 403 16.02 -24.94 -1.97
CA ASN A 403 14.76 -25.27 -1.31
C ASN A 403 13.89 -24.02 -1.06
N ALA A 404 13.97 -22.99 -1.90
CA ALA A 404 13.08 -21.83 -1.80
C ALA A 404 11.62 -22.31 -1.76
N SER A 405 10.82 -21.79 -0.82
CA SER A 405 9.51 -22.37 -0.51
C SER A 405 8.54 -22.22 -1.68
N GLY A 406 7.90 -23.31 -2.09
CA GLY A 406 6.75 -23.27 -3.00
C GLY A 406 5.46 -22.76 -2.35
N SER A 407 5.48 -22.42 -1.05
CA SER A 407 4.31 -21.93 -0.30
C SER A 407 3.82 -20.55 -0.73
N PHE A 408 4.63 -19.81 -1.48
CA PHE A 408 4.24 -18.54 -2.04
C PHE A 408 3.83 -18.74 -3.50
N VAL A 409 2.67 -18.20 -3.86
CA VAL A 409 2.21 -18.17 -5.25
C VAL A 409 2.93 -17.01 -5.95
N PHE A 410 4.10 -17.29 -6.53
CA PHE A 410 4.97 -16.26 -7.12
C PHE A 410 4.62 -15.86 -8.56
N ASP A 411 3.83 -16.70 -9.24
CA ASP A 411 3.50 -16.54 -10.66
C ASP A 411 2.29 -15.64 -10.92
N ASP A 412 1.69 -15.08 -9.86
CA ASP A 412 0.40 -14.42 -9.93
C ASP A 412 0.48 -12.99 -10.54
N PRO A 413 -0.25 -12.71 -11.64
CA PRO A 413 -0.37 -11.38 -12.24
C PRO A 413 -1.11 -10.36 -11.34
N ASN A 414 -1.86 -10.83 -10.33
CA ASN A 414 -2.71 -10.07 -9.44
C ASN A 414 -2.15 -9.89 -8.02
N LEU A 415 -0.90 -10.32 -7.76
CA LEU A 415 -0.17 -9.96 -6.53
C LEU A 415 -0.14 -8.44 -6.27
N THR A 416 -0.45 -7.63 -7.29
CA THR A 416 -0.47 -6.16 -7.34
C THR A 416 -1.82 -5.52 -7.00
N LYS A 417 -2.92 -6.29 -6.98
CA LYS A 417 -4.25 -5.72 -7.22
C LYS A 417 -5.37 -6.30 -6.34
N SER A 418 -5.15 -6.49 -5.04
CA SER A 418 -6.21 -7.06 -4.18
C SER A 418 -7.29 -6.03 -3.79
N CYS A 419 -8.52 -6.31 -4.20
CA CYS A 419 -9.72 -5.56 -3.81
C CYS A 419 -9.92 -5.44 -2.31
N GLN A 420 -9.72 -6.57 -1.64
CA GLN A 420 -9.94 -6.71 -0.22
C GLN A 420 -8.94 -5.89 0.58
N MET A 421 -7.72 -5.72 0.06
CA MET A 421 -6.70 -4.93 0.71
C MET A 421 -6.89 -3.42 0.45
N SER A 422 -7.41 -3.00 -0.72
CA SER A 422 -7.89 -1.63 -0.98
C SER A 422 -8.90 -1.18 0.09
N SER A 423 -9.95 -1.98 0.27
CA SER A 423 -10.99 -1.71 1.27
C SER A 423 -10.43 -1.74 2.69
N LEU A 424 -9.40 -2.53 2.95
CA LEU A 424 -8.71 -2.59 4.24
C LEU A 424 -7.88 -1.32 4.49
N LYS A 425 -7.07 -0.86 3.53
CA LYS A 425 -6.31 0.40 3.60
C LYS A 425 -7.23 1.57 3.81
N GLN A 426 -8.31 1.65 3.03
CA GLN A 426 -9.27 2.72 3.16
C GLN A 426 -10.00 2.65 4.50
N LYS A 427 -10.21 1.47 5.09
CA LYS A 427 -10.74 1.33 6.46
C LYS A 427 -9.71 1.64 7.54
N MET A 428 -8.42 1.45 7.26
CA MET A 428 -7.30 1.80 8.14
C MET A 428 -7.02 3.30 8.14
N THR A 429 -7.18 3.99 7.01
CA THR A 429 -7.19 5.46 6.96
C THR A 429 -8.47 6.07 7.56
N LYS A 430 -9.37 5.26 8.14
CA LYS A 430 -10.73 5.65 8.57
C LYS A 430 -10.98 5.65 10.10
N LEU A 431 -9.96 5.64 10.94
CA LEU A 431 -10.14 5.20 12.33
C LEU A 431 -10.59 6.28 13.30
N GLU A 432 -11.83 6.11 13.79
CA GLU A 432 -12.05 5.84 15.21
C GLU A 432 -12.90 4.56 15.35
N ASN A 433 -12.59 3.73 16.35
CA ASN A 433 -13.39 2.62 16.88
C ASN A 433 -14.05 1.68 15.86
N PHE A 434 -13.25 0.75 15.33
CA PHE A 434 -13.76 -0.40 14.59
C PHE A 434 -14.45 -1.39 15.53
N ASP A 435 -15.74 -1.18 15.81
CA ASP A 435 -16.60 -2.22 16.36
C ASP A 435 -17.02 -3.18 15.22
N PHE A 436 -16.84 -4.48 15.40
CA PHE A 436 -17.01 -5.53 14.38
C PHE A 436 -18.44 -5.66 13.83
N GLN A 437 -19.38 -4.87 14.35
CA GLN A 437 -20.79 -4.89 14.00
C GLN A 437 -21.07 -4.37 12.57
N ASN A 438 -20.17 -3.60 11.96
CA ASN A 438 -20.39 -2.93 10.66
C ASN A 438 -19.56 -3.49 9.49
N LEU A 439 -19.01 -4.69 9.61
CA LEU A 439 -18.41 -5.38 8.47
C LEU A 439 -19.49 -5.81 7.47
N THR A 440 -19.44 -5.26 6.27
CA THR A 440 -20.23 -5.74 5.12
C THR A 440 -20.10 -7.25 4.97
N LEU A 441 -21.18 -7.96 4.61
CA LEU A 441 -21.22 -9.41 4.31
C LEU A 441 -19.99 -9.92 3.52
N ASN A 442 -19.42 -9.09 2.63
CA ASN A 442 -18.23 -9.38 1.83
C ASN A 442 -16.92 -9.62 2.63
N VAL A 443 -16.81 -9.14 3.88
CA VAL A 443 -15.64 -9.42 4.73
C VAL A 443 -15.77 -10.74 5.49
N PHE A 444 -16.99 -11.27 5.64
CA PHE A 444 -17.21 -12.58 6.25
C PHE A 444 -17.27 -13.72 5.22
N ASP A 445 -17.54 -13.41 3.95
CA ASP A 445 -17.46 -14.38 2.85
C ASP A 445 -16.01 -14.60 2.38
N GLN A 446 -15.20 -15.21 3.26
CA GLN A 446 -13.74 -15.36 3.13
C GLN A 446 -13.28 -16.81 3.10
N LYS A 447 -14.11 -17.70 2.57
CA LYS A 447 -13.83 -19.15 2.54
C LYS A 447 -12.48 -19.51 1.91
N TRP A 448 -11.94 -18.63 1.07
CA TRP A 448 -10.70 -18.85 0.33
C TRP A 448 -9.55 -17.92 0.75
N SER A 449 -9.81 -16.75 1.35
CA SER A 449 -8.79 -15.71 1.60
C SER A 449 -8.07 -15.79 2.95
N ASN A 450 -8.50 -16.71 3.82
CA ASN A 450 -7.91 -16.99 5.14
C ASN A 450 -7.70 -15.75 6.04
N LEU A 451 -8.35 -14.61 5.78
CA LEU A 451 -8.24 -13.41 6.62
C LEU A 451 -8.91 -13.59 7.99
N CYS A 452 -9.79 -14.59 8.13
CA CYS A 452 -10.26 -15.05 9.44
C CYS A 452 -9.11 -15.36 10.41
N VAL A 453 -7.96 -15.83 9.93
CA VAL A 453 -6.79 -16.15 10.75
C VAL A 453 -6.11 -14.90 11.30
N PRO A 454 -5.57 -13.96 10.50
CA PRO A 454 -4.98 -12.74 11.04
C PRO A 454 -5.97 -11.90 11.85
N ILE A 455 -7.28 -11.90 11.52
CA ILE A 455 -8.31 -11.28 12.37
C ILE A 455 -8.35 -11.95 13.75
N SER A 456 -8.43 -13.27 13.79
CA SER A 456 -8.49 -14.03 15.03
C SER A 456 -7.22 -13.86 15.87
N VAL A 457 -6.06 -13.96 15.22
CA VAL A 457 -4.75 -13.70 15.86
C VAL A 457 -4.71 -12.30 16.43
N THR A 458 -5.20 -11.28 15.70
CA THR A 458 -5.25 -9.90 16.19
C THR A 458 -6.05 -9.80 17.49
N THR A 459 -7.24 -10.41 17.54
CA THR A 459 -8.07 -10.44 18.76
C THR A 459 -7.31 -11.05 19.93
N LEU A 460 -6.65 -12.19 19.70
CA LEU A 460 -5.93 -12.89 20.75
C LEU A 460 -4.66 -12.14 21.19
N LEU A 461 -3.92 -11.52 20.27
CA LEU A 461 -2.75 -10.69 20.58
C LEU A 461 -3.15 -9.47 21.42
N ARG A 462 -4.26 -8.79 21.09
CA ARG A 462 -4.76 -7.68 21.92
C ARG A 462 -5.13 -8.13 23.32
N PHE A 463 -5.80 -9.28 23.43
CA PHE A 463 -6.10 -9.86 24.73
C PHE A 463 -4.82 -10.13 25.52
N SER A 464 -3.80 -10.73 24.90
CA SER A 464 -2.53 -11.01 25.57
C SER A 464 -1.77 -9.74 25.95
N ILE A 465 -1.71 -8.72 25.09
CA ILE A 465 -1.08 -7.43 25.41
C ILE A 465 -1.71 -6.82 26.67
N LYS A 466 -3.05 -6.78 26.73
CA LYS A 466 -3.77 -6.20 27.86
C LYS A 466 -3.67 -7.05 29.14
N ASN A 467 -3.91 -8.35 29.04
CA ASN A 467 -4.16 -9.20 30.21
C ASN A 467 -2.97 -10.10 30.59
N ASP A 468 -2.22 -10.61 29.61
CA ASP A 468 -1.06 -11.47 29.90
C ASP A 468 0.21 -10.64 30.13
N LEU A 469 0.34 -9.47 29.46
CA LEU A 469 1.50 -8.58 29.57
C LEU A 469 1.23 -7.32 30.41
N SER A 470 -0.01 -7.15 30.90
CA SER A 470 -0.44 -6.00 31.70
C SER A 470 -0.05 -4.65 31.08
N PHE A 471 -0.12 -4.54 29.76
CA PHE A 471 0.27 -3.33 29.03
C PHE A 471 -0.97 -2.47 28.75
N GLU A 472 -0.94 -1.24 29.25
CA GLU A 472 -1.95 -0.22 28.99
C GLU A 472 -1.59 0.56 27.72
N ASP A 473 -2.45 0.45 26.70
CA ASP A 473 -2.28 1.11 25.40
C ASP A 473 -2.88 2.53 25.41
N GLU A 474 -2.37 3.40 26.29
CA GLU A 474 -2.91 4.76 26.51
C GLU A 474 -2.95 5.62 25.23
N PHE A 475 -2.02 5.38 24.30
CA PHE A 475 -1.85 6.14 23.07
C PHE A 475 -2.38 5.42 21.82
N ASN A 476 -3.14 4.32 21.99
CA ASN A 476 -3.74 3.58 20.87
C ASN A 476 -2.70 3.13 19.81
N TYR A 477 -1.51 2.69 20.22
CA TYR A 477 -0.50 2.13 19.33
C TYR A 477 -0.78 0.66 18.95
N PHE A 478 -1.58 -0.04 19.76
CA PHE A 478 -1.93 -1.47 19.63
C PHE A 478 -3.44 -1.68 19.41
N THR A 479 -4.05 -0.78 18.63
CA THR A 479 -5.41 -0.96 18.14
C THR A 479 -5.53 -2.18 17.23
N PHE A 480 -6.77 -2.65 17.06
CA PHE A 480 -7.06 -3.83 16.26
C PHE A 480 -6.59 -3.68 14.81
N ASP A 481 -6.89 -2.55 14.20
CA ASP A 481 -6.47 -2.18 12.86
C ASP A 481 -4.94 -2.12 12.71
N LYS A 482 -4.19 -1.48 13.63
CA LYS A 482 -2.72 -1.39 13.55
C LYS A 482 -2.08 -2.76 13.60
N ILE A 483 -2.50 -3.63 14.52
CA ILE A 483 -2.01 -5.01 14.61
C ILE A 483 -2.40 -5.80 13.36
N LEU A 484 -3.65 -5.72 12.90
CA LEU A 484 -4.09 -6.43 11.70
C LEU A 484 -3.32 -5.95 10.45
N THR A 485 -3.02 -4.65 10.36
CA THR A 485 -2.18 -4.07 9.30
C THR A 485 -0.82 -4.72 9.31
N ASN A 486 -0.14 -4.72 10.46
CA ASN A 486 1.19 -5.33 10.58
C ASN A 486 1.17 -6.80 10.16
N LEU A 487 0.18 -7.57 10.62
CA LEU A 487 0.08 -8.99 10.26
C LEU A 487 -0.10 -9.20 8.75
N THR A 488 -0.93 -8.39 8.10
CA THR A 488 -1.35 -8.58 6.70
C THR A 488 -0.51 -7.84 5.66
N MET A 489 0.32 -6.88 6.09
CA MET A 489 1.13 -6.01 5.21
C MET A 489 2.63 -6.14 5.44
N ILE A 490 3.06 -6.50 6.65
CA ILE A 490 4.46 -6.54 7.06
C ILE A 490 4.91 -7.96 7.38
N VAL A 491 4.25 -8.62 8.34
CA VAL A 491 4.69 -9.92 8.87
C VAL A 491 4.62 -10.99 7.80
N TYR A 492 3.46 -11.10 7.16
CA TYR A 492 3.23 -12.03 6.05
C TYR A 492 2.29 -11.36 5.03
N PRO A 493 2.84 -10.48 4.17
CA PRO A 493 2.06 -9.70 3.22
C PRO A 493 1.23 -10.62 2.33
N ARG A 494 -0.07 -10.34 2.25
CA ARG A 494 -1.03 -11.17 1.48
C ARG A 494 -1.07 -10.84 -0.01
N SER A 495 -0.39 -9.77 -0.38
CA SER A 495 -0.22 -9.30 -1.74
C SER A 495 1.16 -8.66 -1.75
N LEU A 496 2.01 -9.09 -2.68
CA LEU A 496 3.42 -8.70 -2.67
C LEU A 496 3.71 -7.45 -3.48
N ALA A 497 2.68 -6.89 -4.11
CA ALA A 497 2.88 -5.86 -5.12
C ALA A 497 1.90 -4.68 -5.02
N GLY A 498 1.27 -4.51 -3.86
CA GLY A 498 0.52 -3.29 -3.57
C GLY A 498 -0.94 -3.50 -3.20
N LEU A 499 -1.43 -2.54 -2.45
CA LEU A 499 -2.82 -2.17 -2.28
C LEU A 499 -3.26 -1.60 -3.62
N ASN A 500 -4.10 -2.33 -4.36
CA ASN A 500 -4.94 -1.68 -5.36
C ASN A 500 -5.76 -0.62 -4.63
N LEU A 501 -6.01 0.54 -5.22
CA LEU A 501 -6.99 1.48 -4.66
C LEU A 501 -8.36 1.34 -5.36
N ASN A 502 -8.39 0.76 -6.57
CA ASN A 502 -9.59 0.52 -7.38
C ASN A 502 -9.51 -0.86 -8.04
N PRO A 503 -9.78 -1.93 -7.30
CA PRO A 503 -9.85 -3.28 -7.83
C PRO A 503 -10.97 -3.49 -8.86
N LYS A 504 -10.71 -4.28 -9.90
CA LYS A 504 -11.80 -4.79 -10.75
C LYS A 504 -12.57 -5.89 -10.00
N LYS A 505 -13.89 -6.04 -10.22
CA LYS A 505 -14.70 -7.09 -9.55
C LYS A 505 -14.20 -8.50 -9.86
N GLU A 506 -13.49 -8.64 -10.97
CA GLU A 506 -12.92 -9.87 -11.49
C GLU A 506 -11.55 -10.20 -10.85
N GLU A 507 -10.91 -9.24 -10.16
CA GLU A 507 -9.65 -9.42 -9.41
C GLU A 507 -9.93 -10.18 -8.10
N ASN A 508 -10.27 -11.46 -8.24
CA ASN A 508 -10.55 -12.40 -7.14
C ASN A 508 -9.31 -13.16 -6.65
N ASP A 509 -8.19 -13.04 -7.35
CA ASP A 509 -6.96 -13.76 -7.04
C ASP A 509 -6.20 -13.03 -5.91
N PHE A 510 -5.79 -13.79 -4.90
CA PHE A 510 -5.00 -13.33 -3.77
C PHE A 510 -4.06 -14.46 -3.36
N GLN A 511 -3.00 -14.13 -2.62
CA GLN A 511 -2.10 -15.16 -2.10
C GLN A 511 -2.88 -16.07 -1.15
N MET A 512 -3.08 -17.33 -1.56
CA MET A 512 -3.58 -18.36 -0.68
C MET A 512 -2.54 -18.64 0.39
N ASN A 513 -2.76 -18.10 1.58
CA ASN A 513 -1.85 -18.32 2.69
C ASN A 513 -2.23 -19.62 3.40
N ASP A 514 -1.27 -20.53 3.51
CA ASP A 514 -1.41 -21.62 4.47
C ASP A 514 -1.46 -21.05 5.89
N VAL A 515 -2.48 -21.46 6.65
CA VAL A 515 -2.77 -20.97 8.00
C VAL A 515 -1.59 -21.22 8.93
N GLU A 516 -0.95 -22.38 8.79
CA GLU A 516 0.16 -22.81 9.64
C GLU A 516 1.39 -21.94 9.38
N THR A 517 1.66 -21.62 8.11
CA THR A 517 2.77 -20.74 7.71
C THR A 517 2.66 -19.33 8.31
N LEU A 518 1.47 -18.72 8.32
CA LEU A 518 1.26 -17.40 8.94
C LEU A 518 1.55 -17.44 10.45
N LEU A 519 1.06 -18.47 11.15
CA LEU A 519 1.27 -18.63 12.59
C LEU A 519 2.73 -18.93 12.92
N GLU A 520 3.39 -19.75 12.11
CA GLU A 520 4.83 -19.95 12.19
C GLU A 520 5.59 -18.64 12.02
N ARG A 521 5.19 -17.82 11.05
CA ARG A 521 5.82 -16.52 10.80
C ARG A 521 5.64 -15.53 11.94
N ILE A 522 4.50 -15.58 12.64
CA ILE A 522 4.29 -14.79 13.86
C ILE A 522 5.25 -15.22 14.96
N CYS A 523 5.43 -16.53 15.16
CA CYS A 523 6.26 -17.07 16.24
C CYS A 523 7.78 -17.06 15.95
N LYS A 524 8.17 -17.18 14.68
CA LYS A 524 9.58 -17.43 14.29
C LYS A 524 10.15 -16.30 13.45
N LYS A 525 11.47 -16.12 13.58
CA LYS A 525 12.26 -15.25 12.71
C LYS A 525 12.35 -15.82 11.30
N THR A 526 12.63 -14.94 10.35
CA THR A 526 13.09 -15.31 9.00
C THR A 526 14.59 -15.07 8.91
N TYR A 527 15.19 -15.23 7.74
CA TYR A 527 16.60 -14.90 7.60
C TYR A 527 16.86 -13.41 7.84
N LEU A 528 16.01 -12.54 7.27
CA LEU A 528 16.18 -11.09 7.24
C LEU A 528 15.31 -10.30 8.22
N ARG A 529 14.36 -10.95 8.90
CA ARG A 529 13.38 -10.27 9.74
C ARG A 529 13.14 -10.97 11.06
N GLU A 530 12.83 -10.16 12.06
CA GLU A 530 12.37 -10.59 13.37
C GLU A 530 11.03 -11.36 13.30
N SER A 531 10.67 -12.03 14.39
CA SER A 531 9.40 -12.75 14.49
C SER A 531 8.23 -11.79 14.34
N GLY A 532 7.10 -12.24 13.78
CA GLY A 532 5.95 -11.35 13.59
C GLY A 532 5.41 -10.79 14.90
N TRP A 533 5.53 -11.53 16.01
CA TRP A 533 5.24 -11.00 17.34
C TRP A 533 6.17 -9.85 17.71
N GLU A 534 7.48 -10.00 17.51
CA GLU A 534 8.44 -8.95 17.85
C GLU A 534 8.21 -7.68 17.02
N ILE A 535 7.85 -7.82 15.75
CA ILE A 535 7.46 -6.71 14.87
C ILE A 535 6.23 -5.97 15.40
N VAL A 536 5.22 -6.71 15.87
CA VAL A 536 4.03 -6.11 16.47
C VAL A 536 4.38 -5.45 17.80
N ARG A 537 5.12 -6.12 18.68
CA ARG A 537 5.48 -5.65 20.02
C ARG A 537 6.32 -4.37 19.98
N THR A 538 7.24 -4.26 19.03
CA THR A 538 8.17 -3.12 18.90
C THR A 538 7.66 -2.04 17.95
N GLN A 539 6.37 -2.06 17.61
CA GLN A 539 5.83 -1.11 16.64
C GLN A 539 5.92 0.35 17.10
N CYS A 540 5.96 0.64 18.40
CA CYS A 540 6.09 2.00 18.93
C CYS A 540 7.13 2.07 20.05
N TRP A 541 7.38 3.30 20.55
CA TRP A 541 8.34 3.58 21.62
C TRP A 541 7.98 2.92 22.95
N LEU A 542 6.69 2.93 23.30
CA LEU A 542 6.15 2.26 24.49
C LEU A 542 5.78 0.82 24.13
N LYS A 543 6.72 -0.10 24.34
CA LYS A 543 6.54 -1.51 23.97
C LYS A 543 6.07 -2.36 25.15
N PRO A 544 5.19 -3.36 24.92
CA PRO A 544 4.93 -4.40 25.89
C PRO A 544 6.22 -5.12 26.31
N ALA A 545 6.20 -5.70 27.51
CA ALA A 545 7.32 -6.45 28.06
C ALA A 545 7.82 -7.53 27.08
N GLU A 546 9.13 -7.80 27.13
CA GLU A 546 9.73 -8.86 26.32
C GLU A 546 9.04 -10.19 26.60
N SER A 547 8.67 -10.86 25.51
CA SER A 547 7.82 -12.04 25.56
C SER A 547 7.93 -12.80 24.25
N THR A 548 7.58 -14.08 24.30
CA THR A 548 7.62 -14.97 23.14
C THR A 548 6.21 -15.40 22.75
N CYS A 549 5.96 -15.56 21.45
CA CYS A 549 4.71 -16.12 20.95
C CYS A 549 4.94 -17.59 20.54
N GLU A 550 4.14 -18.50 21.09
CA GLU A 550 4.12 -19.91 20.69
C GLU A 550 2.77 -20.28 20.04
N TYR A 551 2.80 -21.20 19.09
CA TYR A 551 1.58 -21.84 18.59
C TYR A 551 1.75 -23.37 18.63
N LYS A 552 0.69 -24.08 19.01
CA LYS A 552 0.69 -25.55 19.15
C LYS A 552 -0.49 -26.13 18.38
N LYS A 553 -0.24 -27.22 17.65
CA LYS A 553 -1.32 -27.98 16.99
C LYS A 553 -1.89 -29.00 17.98
N VAL A 554 -3.19 -28.91 18.24
CA VAL A 554 -3.89 -29.82 19.17
C VAL A 554 -5.05 -30.52 18.46
N THR A 555 -5.36 -31.76 18.89
CA THR A 555 -6.56 -32.47 18.44
C THR A 555 -7.66 -32.30 19.48
N LEU A 556 -8.82 -31.75 19.07
CA LEU A 556 -9.97 -31.57 19.96
C LEU A 556 -10.78 -32.86 20.15
N ASN A 557 -10.19 -33.88 20.79
CA ASN A 557 -10.91 -35.11 21.18
C ASN A 557 -11.23 -35.18 22.69
N HIS A 558 -10.86 -34.15 23.46
CA HIS A 558 -11.08 -34.04 24.90
C HIS A 558 -11.94 -32.82 25.23
N ASN A 559 -12.57 -32.81 26.41
CA ASN A 559 -13.22 -31.60 26.92
C ASN A 559 -12.13 -30.59 27.30
N PHE A 560 -12.06 -29.46 26.59
CA PHE A 560 -11.16 -28.37 26.94
C PHE A 560 -11.93 -27.33 27.75
N VAL A 561 -11.40 -26.97 28.91
CA VAL A 561 -11.78 -25.76 29.63
C VAL A 561 -10.80 -24.68 29.18
N PHE A 562 -11.31 -23.65 28.52
CA PHE A 562 -10.51 -22.51 28.10
C PHE A 562 -10.57 -21.43 29.17
N SER A 563 -9.43 -21.06 29.74
CA SER A 563 -9.30 -19.91 30.64
C SER A 563 -9.13 -18.59 29.90
N ARG A 564 -9.14 -18.62 28.56
CA ARG A 564 -8.83 -17.50 27.67
C ARG A 564 -9.79 -17.46 26.49
N PRO A 565 -9.90 -16.31 25.78
CA PRO A 565 -10.72 -16.21 24.60
C PRO A 565 -10.34 -17.27 23.55
N LEU A 566 -11.36 -17.93 23.03
CA LEU A 566 -11.21 -18.89 21.94
C LEU A 566 -11.70 -18.25 20.65
N THR A 567 -10.89 -18.30 19.60
CA THR A 567 -11.29 -17.94 18.24
C THR A 567 -11.36 -19.19 17.38
N VAL A 568 -12.36 -19.27 16.50
CA VAL A 568 -12.59 -20.41 15.61
C VAL A 568 -12.62 -19.92 14.17
N THR A 569 -11.60 -20.29 13.39
CA THR A 569 -11.39 -19.80 12.02
C THR A 569 -11.87 -20.77 10.94
N GLY A 570 -12.19 -22.01 11.32
CA GLY A 570 -12.74 -23.04 10.44
C GLY A 570 -12.95 -24.37 11.17
N ALA A 571 -13.85 -25.22 10.64
CA ALA A 571 -14.14 -26.54 11.18
C ALA A 571 -14.29 -27.56 10.04
N TYR A 572 -13.51 -28.65 10.09
CA TYR A 572 -13.71 -29.80 9.21
C TYR A 572 -14.59 -30.84 9.91
N PHE A 573 -15.78 -31.06 9.37
CA PHE A 573 -16.66 -32.14 9.78
C PHE A 573 -16.26 -33.42 9.05
N LEU A 574 -15.56 -34.33 9.74
CA LEU A 574 -15.30 -35.66 9.19
C LEU A 574 -16.58 -36.52 9.35
N PRO A 575 -17.11 -37.13 8.27
CA PRO A 575 -18.19 -38.08 8.40
C PRO A 575 -17.68 -39.32 9.14
N ALA A 576 -18.20 -39.56 10.34
CA ALA A 576 -17.88 -40.76 11.10
C ALA A 576 -18.63 -41.96 10.50
N ARG A 577 -17.91 -43.02 10.11
CA ARG A 577 -18.43 -44.38 10.19
C ARG A 577 -17.53 -45.21 11.08
N THR A 578 -18.11 -45.68 12.19
CA THR A 578 -17.51 -46.67 13.08
C THR A 578 -18.12 -48.02 12.68
N ILE A 579 -17.30 -49.00 12.28
CA ILE A 579 -17.73 -50.39 12.13
C ILE A 579 -16.82 -51.22 13.04
N ASN A 580 -17.42 -51.87 14.04
CA ASN A 580 -16.76 -52.81 14.97
C ASN A 580 -15.47 -52.28 15.63
N GLY A 581 -15.48 -51.04 16.11
CA GLY A 581 -14.37 -50.48 16.92
C GLY A 581 -13.08 -50.16 16.15
N VAL A 582 -13.06 -50.34 14.82
CA VAL A 582 -11.89 -50.04 13.97
C VAL A 582 -12.19 -48.85 13.06
N PHE A 583 -11.24 -47.92 12.97
CA PHE A 583 -11.35 -46.72 12.13
C PHE A 583 -10.90 -47.03 10.70
N TYR A 584 -11.76 -46.72 9.71
CA TYR A 584 -11.42 -46.81 8.29
C TYR A 584 -11.42 -45.42 7.65
N MET A 585 -10.38 -45.12 6.85
CA MET A 585 -10.41 -44.02 5.89
C MET A 585 -11.10 -44.51 4.61
N LEU A 586 -12.10 -43.79 4.10
CA LEU A 586 -12.66 -44.08 2.78
C LEU A 586 -11.87 -43.29 1.72
N PRO A 587 -11.40 -43.92 0.63
CA PRO A 587 -11.00 -43.22 -0.57
C PRO A 587 -12.23 -42.58 -1.22
N SER A 588 -12.04 -41.41 -1.80
CA SER A 588 -13.06 -40.63 -2.49
C SER A 588 -13.62 -41.38 -3.71
N GLY A 589 -14.88 -41.82 -3.62
CA GLY A 589 -15.66 -42.23 -4.79
C GLY A 589 -16.72 -43.30 -4.51
N ALA A 590 -17.97 -42.90 -4.34
CA ALA A 590 -19.17 -43.58 -4.86
C ALA A 590 -20.46 -43.04 -4.18
N ASN A 591 -21.52 -43.03 -4.99
CA ASN A 591 -22.77 -42.30 -4.80
C ASN A 591 -23.84 -43.08 -4.01
N ARG A 592 -24.81 -42.31 -3.47
CA ARG A 592 -26.24 -42.63 -3.16
C ARG A 592 -26.68 -43.26 -1.81
N ARG A 593 -27.53 -42.46 -1.16
CA ARG A 593 -28.76 -42.73 -0.38
C ARG A 593 -28.69 -43.71 0.81
N ARG A 594 -28.70 -43.15 2.03
CA ARG A 594 -29.62 -43.50 3.13
C ARG A 594 -29.56 -42.42 4.22
N ARG A 595 -30.73 -41.90 4.61
CA ARG A 595 -30.92 -41.10 5.83
C ARG A 595 -30.59 -41.98 7.03
N ASN A 596 -29.56 -41.64 7.78
CA ASN A 596 -29.35 -42.04 9.17
C ASN A 596 -28.58 -40.89 9.84
N SER A 597 -28.96 -40.57 11.08
CA SER A 597 -28.36 -39.52 11.90
C SER A 597 -26.86 -39.74 12.06
N VAL A 598 -26.07 -38.93 11.36
CA VAL A 598 -24.62 -38.88 11.56
C VAL A 598 -24.37 -37.89 12.69
N THR A 599 -23.92 -38.37 13.85
CA THR A 599 -23.32 -37.53 14.87
C THR A 599 -21.98 -37.01 14.33
N HIS A 600 -21.92 -35.73 14.01
CA HIS A 600 -20.70 -35.06 13.62
C HIS A 600 -19.84 -34.80 14.87
N ARG A 601 -18.55 -35.18 14.82
CA ARG A 601 -17.55 -34.72 15.81
C ARG A 601 -16.54 -33.83 15.09
N LEU A 602 -16.36 -32.60 15.58
CA LEU A 602 -15.22 -31.74 15.22
C LEU A 602 -13.93 -32.46 15.61
N LYS A 603 -12.92 -32.49 14.72
CA LYS A 603 -11.62 -33.11 15.03
C LYS A 603 -10.39 -32.25 14.75
N LYS A 604 -10.54 -31.08 14.13
CA LYS A 604 -9.46 -30.08 14.08
C LYS A 604 -10.04 -28.70 14.33
N LEU A 605 -9.62 -28.13 15.45
CA LEU A 605 -9.69 -26.71 15.74
C LEU A 605 -8.24 -26.30 15.99
N LEU A 606 -7.80 -25.23 15.35
CA LEU A 606 -6.51 -24.65 15.65
C LEU A 606 -6.68 -23.85 16.95
N VAL A 607 -6.13 -24.32 18.05
CA VAL A 607 -6.14 -23.59 19.33
C VAL A 607 -4.78 -22.92 19.48
N TRP A 608 -4.78 -21.60 19.57
CA TRP A 608 -3.60 -20.80 19.90
C TRP A 608 -3.48 -20.67 21.42
N THR A 609 -2.25 -20.79 21.94
CA THR A 609 -1.97 -20.62 23.38
C THR A 609 -0.82 -19.62 23.56
N THR A 610 -1.23 -18.37 23.81
CA THR A 610 -0.55 -17.27 24.54
C THR A 610 0.91 -16.89 24.31
N CYS A 611 1.15 -15.58 24.42
CA CYS A 611 2.48 -15.03 24.70
C CYS A 611 2.82 -15.24 26.17
N THR A 612 4.02 -15.73 26.47
CA THR A 612 4.51 -15.92 27.85
C THR A 612 5.64 -14.93 28.10
N SER A 613 5.57 -14.17 29.19
CA SER A 613 6.69 -13.40 29.73
C SER A 613 7.66 -14.36 30.43
N THR A 614 8.96 -14.26 30.14
CA THR A 614 9.98 -14.95 30.95
C THR A 614 10.21 -14.16 32.23
N TRP A 615 9.50 -14.49 33.29
CA TRP A 615 9.87 -14.12 34.65
C TRP A 615 10.46 -15.35 35.32
N THR A 616 11.79 -15.37 35.43
CA THR A 616 12.48 -16.22 36.43
C THR A 616 12.47 -15.43 37.72
N ASP A 617 11.60 -15.80 38.66
CA ASP A 617 11.88 -15.77 40.09
C ASP A 617 10.78 -16.53 40.84
N GLU A 618 11.23 -17.44 41.72
CA GLU A 618 10.42 -18.17 42.69
C GLU A 618 9.77 -17.16 43.64
N PHE A 619 8.43 -17.12 43.76
CA PHE A 619 7.78 -16.71 45.02
C PHE A 619 6.34 -17.24 45.16
N ASP A 620 6.03 -17.47 46.43
CA ASP A 620 4.91 -18.15 47.06
C ASP A 620 3.50 -17.81 46.56
N VAL A 621 2.71 -18.87 46.47
CA VAL A 621 1.25 -18.83 46.42
C VAL A 621 0.76 -18.49 47.82
N ASP A 622 0.33 -17.26 48.06
CA ASP A 622 -0.77 -16.99 48.98
C ASP A 622 -1.31 -15.56 48.83
N ASN A 623 -2.63 -15.47 48.83
CA ASN A 623 -3.48 -14.27 48.82
C ASN A 623 -3.52 -13.45 47.53
N TYR A 624 -4.62 -13.57 46.78
CA TYR A 624 -5.45 -12.40 46.49
C TYR A 624 -6.89 -12.83 46.15
N ASP A 625 -7.81 -12.28 46.94
CA ASP A 625 -9.25 -12.44 46.83
C ASP A 625 -9.80 -11.94 45.49
N SER A 626 -10.70 -12.73 44.92
CA SER A 626 -11.47 -12.37 43.73
C SER A 626 -12.57 -11.36 44.09
N PRO A 627 -12.85 -10.41 43.19
CA PRO A 627 -14.22 -10.02 42.94
C PRO A 627 -14.56 -10.23 41.46
N PHE A 628 -15.05 -11.42 41.13
CA PHE A 628 -15.88 -11.63 39.95
C PHE A 628 -17.25 -11.00 40.18
N SER A 629 -17.53 -9.87 39.55
CA SER A 629 -18.89 -9.58 39.04
C SER A 629 -18.82 -8.50 37.96
N GLN A 630 -19.57 -8.72 36.88
CA GLN A 630 -19.80 -7.83 35.72
C GLN A 630 -18.91 -8.04 34.49
N PHE A 631 -19.15 -9.14 33.78
CA PHE A 631 -19.18 -9.18 32.31
C PHE A 631 -20.21 -10.22 31.89
N ASP A 632 -21.49 -9.81 31.89
CA ASP A 632 -22.52 -10.48 31.09
C ASP A 632 -22.45 -9.94 29.65
N ASP A 633 -22.70 -10.83 28.69
CA ASP A 633 -22.80 -10.62 27.24
C ASP A 633 -21.53 -10.48 26.39
N ILE A 634 -20.89 -11.63 26.11
CA ILE A 634 -20.50 -11.98 24.73
C ILE A 634 -20.92 -13.44 24.45
N ARG A 635 -22.17 -13.64 24.02
CA ARG A 635 -22.58 -14.87 23.32
C ARG A 635 -22.39 -14.64 21.82
N THR A 636 -21.42 -15.31 21.23
CA THR A 636 -21.41 -15.53 19.76
C THR A 636 -21.37 -17.02 19.48
N ILE A 637 -22.49 -17.69 19.71
CA ILE A 637 -22.87 -18.86 18.92
C ILE A 637 -23.67 -18.30 17.75
N GLN A 638 -23.02 -18.03 16.62
CA GLN A 638 -23.74 -17.86 15.37
C GLN A 638 -24.06 -19.23 14.80
N ASN A 639 -25.36 -19.52 14.79
CA ASN A 639 -25.95 -20.70 14.17
C ASN A 639 -25.53 -20.80 12.70
N PHE A 640 -24.64 -21.74 12.37
CA PHE A 640 -24.56 -22.28 11.02
C PHE A 640 -25.84 -23.10 10.78
N ARG A 641 -26.81 -22.54 10.04
CA ARG A 641 -27.88 -23.32 9.42
C ARG A 641 -27.58 -23.47 7.94
N ASN A 642 -27.34 -24.73 7.57
CA ASN A 642 -27.36 -25.41 6.27
C ASN A 642 -27.16 -24.59 4.99
#